data_AF-A0AAW3N140-F1
#
_entry.id   AF-A0AAW3N140-F1
#
_cell.length_a   1.000
_cell.length_b   1.000
_cell.length_c   1.000
_cell.angle_alpha   90.00
_cell.angle_beta   90.00
_cell.angle_gamma   90.00
#
_symmetry.space_group_name_H-M   'P 1'
#
loop_
_entity.id
_entity.type
_entity.pdbx_description
1 polymer ?
#
loop_
_entity_poly.entity_id
_entity_poly.type
_entity_poly.pdbx_seq_one_letter_code
_entity_poly.pdbx_strand_id
1 'polypeptide(L)'
;MIVGTAGHIDHGKTTLVRALTGVDTDRLKEEKARGISIELGYAYAPLDNGDVLGLIDVPGHEKLIHTMAAGACGIDFALLVIAADDGVMPQTREHVAILQLLGVTRGAIALTKGDRVDDARRAQVRDEIAAWLHDSTLAEAPVFETCATDAADAGVAALKRHLADAAIAWRARRDDGLFRLAVDRVFTLAGQGTVVTGTAFAGHANTGETLAIVRTGRAARVRSIHAQNRPVDVGHAGERCALNLAGVDKADVERGDTVADARLVATSPRIDVELTLLADAGLTLTHWAPLHVHLGTLHRVAHVALLDGDSLAAGQRMRVQLVFDEPVFALPGDRFIVRNPQATRTVGGGRVLDPFGPARKRRTPARRAWLDALAAWLDEGRLDALLAQAPLGLPRATLTHLTGFAPDALTLPDDALAIGQHGPAANDGCVIAREHWRALQAKTLDTLRAYHERVPDEQGLDAARLRRMAAPLVDDVLWRALVDALVDGGEAARSGPWLHLPSHAVSLDAREEALAQTLLPLVRAGRFDPPWVRDLAGATGAAEEAVRALLRKLARRGDVHQVVRDLFYHADVARELAVLVAQLAQARAGGVDAATFRDATGLGRKRAIQILEFFDRVGYTRFHRDLHFLRPDSGWLDTTA
;
A
#
# COMPACT_ATOMS: atom_id res chain seq x y z
N MET A 1 1.90 25.71 -10.09
CA MET A 1 0.43 25.68 -10.30
C MET A 1 0.19 25.59 -11.79
N ILE A 2 -0.62 24.62 -12.21
CA ILE A 2 -1.03 24.42 -13.60
C ILE A 2 -2.45 24.97 -13.78
N VAL A 3 -2.60 25.93 -14.69
CA VAL A 3 -3.86 26.54 -15.08
C VAL A 3 -4.32 25.92 -16.39
N GLY A 4 -5.51 25.32 -16.40
CA GLY A 4 -6.13 24.83 -17.63
C GLY A 4 -7.10 25.85 -18.19
N THR A 5 -6.93 26.25 -19.44
CA THR A 5 -7.86 27.16 -20.10
C THR A 5 -9.03 26.38 -20.71
N ALA A 6 -10.25 26.75 -20.38
CA ALA A 6 -11.46 26.10 -20.87
C ALA A 6 -12.39 27.14 -21.51
N GLY A 7 -12.97 26.80 -22.66
CA GLY A 7 -13.92 27.68 -23.35
C GLY A 7 -14.19 27.20 -24.77
N HIS A 8 -15.24 27.74 -25.37
CA HIS A 8 -15.62 27.46 -26.76
C HIS A 8 -14.53 27.86 -27.77
N ILE A 9 -14.61 27.30 -28.96
CA ILE A 9 -13.75 27.69 -30.10
C ILE A 9 -13.94 29.20 -30.37
N ASP A 10 -12.88 29.89 -30.79
CA ASP A 10 -12.88 31.32 -31.12
C ASP A 10 -13.28 32.30 -30.00
N HIS A 11 -13.33 31.85 -28.75
CA HIS A 11 -13.46 32.72 -27.58
C HIS A 11 -12.13 33.36 -27.15
N GLY A 12 -11.04 33.19 -27.91
CA GLY A 12 -9.77 33.87 -27.64
C GLY A 12 -8.86 33.22 -26.60
N LYS A 13 -9.00 31.91 -26.34
CA LYS A 13 -8.13 31.15 -25.41
C LYS A 13 -6.64 31.33 -25.70
N THR A 14 -6.21 30.97 -26.91
CA THR A 14 -4.81 31.03 -27.37
C THR A 14 -4.27 32.47 -27.34
N THR A 15 -5.08 33.44 -27.77
CA THR A 15 -4.74 34.88 -27.71
C THR A 15 -4.50 35.33 -26.27
N LEU A 16 -5.37 34.93 -25.33
CA LEU A 16 -5.23 35.26 -23.92
C LEU A 16 -4.00 34.58 -23.30
N VAL A 17 -3.74 33.31 -23.62
CA VAL A 17 -2.53 32.60 -23.16
C VAL A 17 -1.28 33.33 -23.62
N ARG A 18 -1.25 33.76 -24.89
CA ARG A 18 -0.14 34.56 -25.44
C ARG A 18 0.00 35.90 -24.72
N ALA A 19 -1.09 36.60 -24.41
CA ALA A 19 -1.04 37.86 -23.67
C ALA A 19 -0.51 37.67 -22.23
N LEU A 20 -0.85 36.55 -21.58
CA LEU A 20 -0.41 36.24 -20.22
C LEU A 20 1.06 35.78 -20.16
N THR A 21 1.53 35.03 -21.16
CA THR A 21 2.81 34.30 -21.12
C THR A 21 3.86 34.80 -22.10
N GLY A 22 3.45 35.49 -23.16
CA GLY A 22 4.29 35.80 -24.31
C GLY A 22 4.55 34.62 -25.26
N VAL A 23 4.01 33.43 -24.97
CA VAL A 23 4.25 32.19 -25.74
C VAL A 23 3.07 31.90 -26.66
N ASP A 24 3.37 31.55 -27.91
CA ASP A 24 2.39 31.06 -28.89
C ASP A 24 2.20 29.55 -28.69
N THR A 25 0.99 29.12 -28.33
CA THR A 25 0.66 27.72 -28.02
C THR A 25 0.38 26.87 -29.25
N ASP A 26 -0.01 27.48 -30.37
CA ASP A 26 -0.23 26.78 -31.63
C ASP A 26 1.14 26.46 -32.28
N ARG A 27 1.54 25.20 -32.28
CA ARG A 27 2.87 24.77 -32.75
C ARG A 27 2.82 24.12 -34.12
N LEU A 28 1.70 23.48 -34.48
CA LEU A 28 1.56 22.78 -35.74
C LEU A 28 1.24 23.76 -36.88
N LYS A 29 1.77 23.49 -38.08
CA LYS A 29 1.45 24.29 -39.28
C LYS A 29 -0.05 24.27 -39.59
N GLU A 30 -0.73 23.17 -39.28
CA GLU A 30 -2.17 23.02 -39.45
C GLU A 30 -2.99 23.85 -38.45
N GLU A 31 -2.54 23.96 -37.20
CA GLU A 31 -3.18 24.82 -36.18
C GLU A 31 -3.16 26.28 -36.63
N LYS A 32 -1.98 26.76 -37.07
CA LYS A 32 -1.80 28.14 -37.56
C LYS A 32 -2.57 28.44 -38.84
N ALA A 33 -2.75 27.46 -39.71
CA ALA A 33 -3.48 27.64 -40.97
C ALA A 33 -5.01 27.67 -40.77
N ARG A 34 -5.51 26.99 -39.74
CA ARG A 34 -6.95 26.85 -39.46
C ARG A 34 -7.45 27.69 -38.29
N GLY A 35 -6.57 28.26 -37.49
CA GLY A 35 -6.93 29.03 -36.28
C GLY A 35 -7.54 28.17 -35.17
N ILE A 36 -7.25 26.86 -35.15
CA ILE A 36 -7.77 25.91 -34.16
C ILE A 36 -6.62 25.16 -33.49
N SER A 37 -6.64 25.04 -32.16
CA SER A 37 -5.68 24.21 -31.43
C SER A 37 -6.07 22.73 -31.54
N ILE A 38 -5.11 21.88 -31.90
CA ILE A 38 -5.30 20.45 -32.18
C ILE A 38 -4.66 19.61 -31.07
N GLU A 39 -3.44 19.95 -30.66
CA GLU A 39 -2.76 19.36 -29.50
C GLU A 39 -2.89 20.25 -28.25
N LEU A 40 -2.54 19.70 -27.08
CA LEU A 40 -2.41 20.50 -25.86
C LEU A 40 -1.27 21.50 -26.01
N GLY A 41 -1.59 22.78 -25.97
CA GLY A 41 -0.61 23.86 -25.95
C GLY A 41 -0.06 24.04 -24.53
N TYR A 42 1.26 24.12 -24.39
CA TYR A 42 1.89 24.38 -23.09
C TYR A 42 2.66 25.70 -23.16
N ALA A 43 2.31 26.61 -22.25
CA ALA A 43 2.99 27.88 -22.05
C ALA A 43 3.39 28.02 -20.58
N TYR A 44 4.56 28.62 -20.34
CA TYR A 44 5.12 28.77 -19.00
C TYR A 44 5.49 30.23 -18.80
N ALA A 45 4.96 30.86 -17.75
CA ALA A 45 5.28 32.22 -17.37
C ALA A 45 6.04 32.23 -16.02
N PRO A 46 7.29 32.71 -15.97
CA PRO A 46 7.98 32.92 -14.71
C PRO A 46 7.29 34.00 -13.88
N LEU A 47 7.22 33.77 -12.57
CA LEU A 47 6.72 34.69 -11.57
C LEU A 47 7.89 35.36 -10.84
N ASP A 48 7.64 36.53 -10.25
CA ASP A 48 8.69 37.36 -9.62
C ASP A 48 9.37 36.67 -8.42
N ASN A 49 8.69 35.71 -7.79
CA ASN A 49 9.21 34.92 -6.69
C ASN A 49 10.03 33.69 -7.13
N GLY A 50 10.27 33.50 -8.44
CA GLY A 50 11.01 32.38 -9.01
C GLY A 50 10.15 31.15 -9.35
N ASP A 51 8.89 31.14 -8.92
CA ASP A 51 7.91 30.13 -9.33
C ASP A 51 7.58 30.28 -10.82
N VAL A 52 6.92 29.28 -11.39
CA VAL A 52 6.43 29.34 -12.76
C VAL A 52 4.98 28.90 -12.81
N LEU A 53 4.19 29.72 -13.49
CA LEU A 53 2.80 29.46 -13.83
C LEU A 53 2.77 28.66 -15.12
N GLY A 54 2.25 27.45 -15.07
CA GLY A 54 2.00 26.64 -16.26
C GLY A 54 0.59 26.90 -16.79
N LEU A 55 0.45 27.18 -18.07
CA LEU A 55 -0.82 27.28 -18.76
C LEU A 55 -0.94 26.13 -19.76
N ILE A 56 -2.03 25.39 -19.67
CA ILE A 56 -2.42 24.35 -20.61
C ILE A 56 -3.57 24.88 -21.44
N ASP A 57 -3.31 25.14 -22.72
CA ASP A 57 -4.31 25.47 -23.71
C ASP A 57 -5.01 24.18 -24.15
N VAL A 58 -6.23 24.00 -23.65
CA VAL A 58 -7.04 22.82 -23.93
C VAL A 58 -7.83 23.04 -25.21
N PRO A 59 -7.73 22.12 -26.20
CA PRO A 59 -8.45 22.27 -27.45
C PRO A 59 -9.97 22.24 -27.20
N GLY A 60 -10.69 23.23 -27.75
CA GLY A 60 -12.13 23.38 -27.51
C GLY A 60 -13.04 22.53 -28.40
N HIS A 61 -12.49 21.74 -29.31
CA HIS A 61 -13.28 20.97 -30.28
C HIS A 61 -13.76 19.64 -29.70
N GLU A 62 -15.04 19.31 -29.92
CA GLU A 62 -15.69 18.05 -29.49
C GLU A 62 -14.92 16.76 -29.85
N LYS A 63 -14.18 16.75 -30.97
CA LYS A 63 -13.38 15.58 -31.40
C LYS A 63 -12.07 15.44 -30.61
N LEU A 64 -11.65 16.46 -29.87
CA LEU A 64 -10.36 16.54 -29.17
C LEU A 64 -10.50 16.42 -27.65
N ILE A 65 -11.69 16.07 -27.15
CA ILE A 65 -11.93 15.85 -25.71
C ILE A 65 -11.06 14.71 -25.15
N HIS A 66 -10.72 13.70 -25.96
CA HIS A 66 -9.77 12.65 -25.55
C HIS A 66 -8.36 13.21 -25.29
N THR A 67 -7.98 14.28 -26.01
CA THR A 67 -6.73 15.00 -25.83
C THR A 67 -6.81 15.93 -24.63
N MET A 68 -7.95 16.60 -24.42
CA MET A 68 -8.24 17.32 -23.17
C MET A 68 -8.13 16.42 -21.94
N ALA A 69 -8.78 15.25 -21.93
CA ALA A 69 -8.85 14.36 -20.77
C ALA A 69 -7.45 14.02 -20.22
N ALA A 70 -6.51 13.70 -21.11
CA ALA A 70 -5.15 13.36 -20.72
C ALA A 70 -4.31 14.57 -20.25
N GLY A 71 -4.60 15.77 -20.74
CA GLY A 71 -3.93 17.02 -20.32
C GLY A 71 -4.55 17.67 -19.10
N ALA A 72 -5.83 17.38 -18.84
CA ALA A 72 -6.58 17.96 -17.74
C ALA A 72 -6.28 17.27 -16.41
N CYS A 73 -5.80 16.03 -16.44
CA CYS A 73 -5.25 15.33 -15.29
C CYS A 73 -3.97 16.03 -14.79
N GLY A 74 -4.13 16.91 -13.80
CA GLY A 74 -3.05 17.75 -13.26
C GLY A 74 -3.32 19.25 -13.32
N ILE A 75 -4.49 19.69 -13.81
CA ILE A 75 -4.94 21.07 -13.67
C ILE A 75 -5.24 21.34 -12.19
N ASP A 76 -4.59 22.36 -11.63
CA ASP A 76 -4.85 22.85 -10.27
C ASP A 76 -5.94 23.93 -10.26
N PHE A 77 -6.06 24.70 -11.36
CA PHE A 77 -6.88 25.91 -11.43
C PHE A 77 -7.51 26.07 -12.83
N ALA A 78 -8.81 26.40 -12.87
CA ALA A 78 -9.52 26.62 -14.13
C ALA A 78 -9.47 28.10 -14.57
N LEU A 79 -9.16 28.35 -15.85
CA LEU A 79 -9.37 29.66 -16.47
C LEU A 79 -10.45 29.55 -17.53
N LEU A 80 -11.65 30.04 -17.22
CA LEU A 80 -12.80 30.00 -18.12
C LEU A 80 -12.77 31.20 -19.07
N VAL A 81 -12.64 30.95 -20.36
CA VAL A 81 -12.58 32.00 -21.38
C VAL A 81 -13.93 32.07 -22.09
N ILE A 82 -14.65 33.16 -21.86
CA ILE A 82 -16.01 33.39 -22.35
C ILE A 82 -15.98 34.67 -23.17
N ALA A 83 -16.52 34.64 -24.39
CA ALA A 83 -16.59 35.82 -25.23
C ALA A 83 -17.89 36.58 -24.92
N ALA A 84 -17.80 37.91 -24.81
CA ALA A 84 -18.94 38.76 -24.45
C ALA A 84 -19.98 38.87 -25.59
N ASP A 85 -19.58 38.60 -26.83
CA ASP A 85 -20.50 38.51 -27.98
C ASP A 85 -21.37 37.25 -27.89
N ASP A 86 -20.76 36.09 -27.65
CA ASP A 86 -21.46 34.79 -27.69
C ASP A 86 -22.10 34.38 -26.34
N GLY A 87 -21.48 34.68 -25.21
CA GLY A 87 -21.93 34.22 -23.89
C GLY A 87 -21.56 32.77 -23.59
N VAL A 88 -22.37 32.07 -22.77
CA VAL A 88 -22.05 30.72 -22.31
C VAL A 88 -22.42 29.66 -23.34
N MET A 89 -21.41 29.13 -24.03
CA MET A 89 -21.58 28.12 -25.08
C MET A 89 -21.56 26.67 -24.56
N PRO A 90 -22.16 25.69 -25.29
CA PRO A 90 -22.20 24.29 -24.87
C PRO A 90 -20.84 23.65 -24.58
N GLN A 91 -19.81 23.95 -25.38
CA GLN A 91 -18.44 23.44 -25.14
C GLN A 91 -17.84 23.99 -23.83
N THR A 92 -18.14 25.25 -23.48
CA THR A 92 -17.74 25.83 -22.19
C THR A 92 -18.38 25.05 -21.04
N ARG A 93 -19.66 24.67 -21.18
CA ARG A 93 -20.37 23.85 -20.19
C ARG A 93 -19.76 22.47 -20.04
N GLU A 94 -19.45 21.81 -21.15
CA GLU A 94 -18.82 20.49 -21.15
C GLU A 94 -17.42 20.53 -20.49
N HIS A 95 -16.60 21.55 -20.80
CA HIS A 95 -15.30 21.67 -20.18
C HIS A 95 -15.38 21.86 -18.66
N VAL A 96 -16.31 22.71 -18.19
CA VAL A 96 -16.52 22.89 -16.75
C VAL A 96 -16.96 21.58 -16.10
N ALA A 97 -17.89 20.84 -16.70
CA ALA A 97 -18.30 19.53 -16.20
C ALA A 97 -17.10 18.58 -16.06
N ILE A 98 -16.21 18.52 -17.06
CA ILE A 98 -15.00 17.68 -16.99
C ILE A 98 -14.05 18.15 -15.89
N LEU A 99 -13.79 19.46 -15.78
CA LEU A 99 -12.92 20.02 -14.75
C LEU A 99 -13.44 19.73 -13.34
N GLN A 100 -14.76 19.81 -13.14
CA GLN A 100 -15.41 19.45 -11.88
C GLN A 100 -15.27 17.96 -11.55
N LEU A 101 -15.46 17.07 -12.54
CA LEU A 101 -15.22 15.64 -12.36
C LEU A 101 -13.77 15.33 -12.00
N LEU A 102 -12.82 16.11 -12.54
CA LEU A 102 -11.40 16.05 -12.22
C LEU A 102 -11.04 16.73 -10.88
N GLY A 103 -12.01 17.27 -10.15
CA GLY A 103 -11.82 17.85 -8.82
C GLY A 103 -11.28 19.28 -8.82
N VAL A 104 -11.33 19.99 -9.95
CA VAL A 104 -10.93 21.40 -10.01
C VAL A 104 -12.03 22.25 -9.37
N THR A 105 -11.73 22.83 -8.21
CA THR A 105 -12.68 23.62 -7.41
C THR A 105 -12.37 25.10 -7.38
N ARG A 106 -11.28 25.53 -8.01
CA ARG A 106 -10.86 26.94 -8.05
C ARG A 106 -10.68 27.38 -9.48
N GLY A 107 -11.03 28.63 -9.75
CA GLY A 107 -10.88 29.18 -11.08
C GLY A 107 -11.10 30.69 -11.14
N ALA A 108 -10.88 31.23 -12.34
CA ALA A 108 -11.16 32.61 -12.70
C ALA A 108 -11.84 32.63 -14.08
N ILE A 109 -12.55 33.71 -14.37
CA ILE A 109 -13.30 33.89 -15.61
C ILE A 109 -12.71 35.07 -16.36
N ALA A 110 -12.28 34.84 -17.59
CA ALA A 110 -11.87 35.89 -18.52
C ALA A 110 -13.01 36.16 -19.50
N LEU A 111 -13.69 37.29 -19.31
CA LEU A 111 -14.69 37.80 -20.23
C LEU A 111 -13.96 38.57 -21.34
N THR A 112 -13.83 37.93 -22.50
CA THR A 112 -13.10 38.44 -23.66
C THR A 112 -14.02 39.15 -24.65
N LYS A 113 -13.43 39.84 -25.63
CA LYS A 113 -14.15 40.56 -26.70
C LYS A 113 -15.14 41.62 -26.18
N GLY A 114 -14.86 42.19 -25.00
CA GLY A 114 -15.67 43.25 -24.43
C GLY A 114 -15.73 44.49 -25.33
N ASP A 115 -14.68 44.73 -26.11
CA ASP A 115 -14.56 45.80 -27.12
C ASP A 115 -15.59 45.70 -28.26
N ARG A 116 -16.20 44.53 -28.46
CA ARG A 116 -17.14 44.27 -29.58
C ARG A 116 -18.61 44.43 -29.21
N VAL A 117 -18.92 44.68 -27.95
CA VAL A 117 -20.29 44.73 -27.43
C VAL A 117 -20.51 45.99 -26.59
N ASP A 118 -21.78 46.32 -26.31
CA ASP A 118 -22.14 47.41 -25.40
C ASP A 118 -22.14 46.97 -23.92
N ASP A 119 -22.25 47.94 -23.01
CA ASP A 119 -22.31 47.68 -21.56
C ASP A 119 -23.50 46.79 -21.16
N ALA A 120 -24.64 46.94 -21.85
CA ALA A 120 -25.83 46.17 -21.57
C ALA A 120 -25.63 44.68 -21.85
N ARG A 121 -25.01 44.35 -23.00
CA ARG A 121 -24.67 42.97 -23.36
C ARG A 121 -23.61 42.41 -22.42
N ARG A 122 -22.58 43.19 -22.03
CA ARG A 122 -21.60 42.73 -21.03
C ARG A 122 -22.24 42.37 -19.69
N ALA A 123 -23.14 43.22 -19.19
CA ALA A 123 -23.87 42.97 -17.95
C ALA A 123 -24.74 41.71 -18.07
N GLN A 124 -25.46 41.55 -19.19
CA GLN A 124 -26.27 40.36 -19.46
C GLN A 124 -25.43 39.06 -19.40
N VAL A 125 -24.26 39.04 -20.04
CA VAL A 125 -23.39 37.86 -20.04
C VAL A 125 -22.81 37.60 -18.64
N ARG A 126 -22.51 38.63 -17.85
CA ARG A 126 -22.09 38.47 -16.45
C ARG A 126 -23.18 37.79 -15.62
N ASP A 127 -24.44 38.22 -15.77
CA ASP A 127 -25.57 37.60 -15.08
C ASP A 127 -25.81 36.15 -15.54
N GLU A 128 -25.64 35.88 -16.84
CA GLU A 128 -25.71 34.53 -17.40
C GLU A 128 -24.66 33.60 -16.79
N ILE A 129 -23.41 34.07 -16.67
CA ILE A 129 -22.30 33.33 -16.06
C ILE A 129 -22.60 33.04 -14.59
N ALA A 130 -23.05 34.05 -13.84
CA ALA A 130 -23.36 33.90 -12.42
C ALA A 130 -24.50 32.91 -12.18
N ALA A 131 -25.58 32.99 -12.98
CA ALA A 131 -26.70 32.06 -12.90
C ALA A 131 -26.29 30.62 -13.26
N TRP A 132 -25.46 30.45 -14.29
CA TRP A 132 -24.99 29.13 -14.70
C TRP A 132 -24.06 28.47 -13.67
N LEU A 133 -23.16 29.24 -13.05
CA LEU A 133 -22.18 28.71 -12.10
C LEU A 133 -22.70 28.64 -10.66
N HIS A 134 -23.92 29.08 -10.38
CA HIS A 134 -24.48 29.21 -9.02
C HIS A 134 -24.32 27.94 -8.17
N ASP A 135 -24.68 26.76 -8.72
CA ASP A 135 -24.61 25.47 -8.03
C ASP A 135 -23.26 24.75 -8.24
N SER A 136 -22.26 25.46 -8.75
CA SER A 136 -20.96 24.91 -9.14
C SER A 136 -19.88 25.25 -8.12
N THR A 137 -18.80 24.46 -8.11
CA THR A 137 -17.57 24.78 -7.36
C THR A 137 -16.91 26.08 -7.79
N LEU A 138 -17.32 26.68 -8.90
CA LEU A 138 -16.79 27.93 -9.46
C LEU A 138 -17.76 29.11 -9.28
N ALA A 139 -18.78 28.99 -8.41
CA ALA A 139 -19.76 30.05 -8.16
C ALA A 139 -19.11 31.38 -7.72
N GLU A 140 -18.03 31.30 -6.94
CA GLU A 140 -17.28 32.47 -6.43
C GLU A 140 -16.09 32.86 -7.31
N ALA A 141 -15.96 32.31 -8.52
CA ALA A 141 -14.83 32.61 -9.40
C ALA A 141 -14.87 34.08 -9.85
N PRO A 142 -13.78 34.86 -9.67
CA PRO A 142 -13.74 36.26 -10.08
C PRO A 142 -13.80 36.41 -11.60
N VAL A 143 -14.52 37.43 -12.06
CA VAL A 143 -14.69 37.76 -13.48
C VAL A 143 -13.84 38.96 -13.86
N PHE A 144 -12.91 38.76 -14.79
CA PHE A 144 -12.03 39.77 -15.37
C PHE A 144 -12.49 40.07 -16.80
N GLU A 145 -12.86 41.31 -17.07
CA GLU A 145 -13.01 41.79 -18.45
C GLU A 145 -11.64 41.97 -19.04
N THR A 146 -11.36 41.34 -20.18
CA THR A 146 -10.02 41.29 -20.78
C THR A 146 -10.08 41.61 -22.27
N CYS A 147 -9.14 42.44 -22.72
CA CYS A 147 -8.90 42.71 -24.13
C CYS A 147 -7.48 42.23 -24.49
N ALA A 148 -7.32 40.93 -24.77
CA ALA A 148 -6.01 40.32 -25.00
C ALA A 148 -5.26 40.84 -26.26
N THR A 149 -5.95 41.60 -27.12
CA THR A 149 -5.33 42.29 -28.28
C THR A 149 -4.65 43.60 -27.91
N ASP A 150 -5.00 44.20 -26.77
CA ASP A 150 -4.33 45.39 -26.25
C ASP A 150 -3.23 44.96 -25.25
N ALA A 151 -1.99 45.31 -25.57
CA ALA A 151 -0.82 44.97 -24.75
C ALA A 151 -0.81 45.67 -23.38
N ALA A 152 -1.55 46.76 -23.22
CA ALA A 152 -1.65 47.55 -22.00
C ALA A 152 -3.00 47.37 -21.26
N ASP A 153 -3.77 46.34 -21.63
CA ASP A 153 -5.09 46.10 -21.04
C ASP A 153 -5.04 45.89 -19.52
N ALA A 154 -5.78 46.73 -18.79
CA ALA A 154 -5.83 46.68 -17.33
C ALA A 154 -6.45 45.36 -16.81
N GLY A 155 -7.36 44.78 -17.59
CA GLY A 155 -8.02 43.50 -17.31
C GLY A 155 -7.07 42.32 -17.34
N VAL A 156 -6.30 42.18 -18.42
CA VAL A 156 -5.25 41.17 -18.55
C VAL A 156 -4.21 41.31 -17.44
N ALA A 157 -3.81 42.55 -17.12
CA ALA A 157 -2.88 42.80 -16.01
C ALA A 157 -3.45 42.39 -14.65
N ALA A 158 -4.74 42.64 -14.39
CA ALA A 158 -5.42 42.22 -13.17
C ALA A 158 -5.55 40.69 -13.06
N LEU A 159 -5.93 40.02 -14.16
CA LEU A 159 -5.98 38.57 -14.23
C LEU A 159 -4.60 37.96 -13.96
N LYS A 160 -3.54 38.50 -14.57
CA LYS A 160 -2.17 38.03 -14.36
C LYS A 160 -1.75 38.10 -12.90
N ARG A 161 -2.04 39.21 -12.20
CA ARG A 161 -1.77 39.34 -10.75
C ARG A 161 -2.54 38.30 -9.94
N HIS A 162 -3.83 38.14 -10.21
CA HIS A 162 -4.67 37.16 -9.52
C HIS A 162 -4.14 35.72 -9.67
N LEU A 163 -3.73 35.34 -10.88
CA LEU A 163 -3.14 34.03 -11.14
C LEU A 163 -1.79 33.85 -10.42
N ALA A 164 -0.97 34.90 -10.32
CA ALA A 164 0.27 34.87 -9.55
C ALA A 164 0.01 34.67 -8.06
N ASP A 165 -0.92 35.42 -7.47
CA ASP A 165 -1.31 35.29 -6.05
C ASP A 165 -1.87 33.90 -5.75
N ALA A 166 -2.72 33.38 -6.65
CA ALA A 166 -3.27 32.02 -6.54
C ALA A 166 -2.16 30.95 -6.61
N ALA A 167 -1.14 31.14 -7.47
CA ALA A 167 -0.02 30.21 -7.58
C ALA A 167 0.82 30.15 -6.30
N ILE A 168 1.08 31.31 -5.69
CA ILE A 168 1.83 31.43 -4.43
C ILE A 168 1.07 30.72 -3.31
N ALA A 169 -0.22 31.03 -3.17
CA ALA A 169 -1.08 30.42 -2.15
C ALA A 169 -1.24 28.90 -2.33
N TRP A 170 -1.15 28.40 -3.57
CA TRP A 170 -1.22 26.97 -3.88
C TRP A 170 0.05 26.22 -3.44
N ARG A 171 1.25 26.74 -3.74
CA ARG A 171 2.52 26.08 -3.39
C ARG A 171 2.72 25.95 -1.89
N ALA A 172 2.32 26.95 -1.10
CA ALA A 172 2.50 26.94 0.35
C ALA A 172 1.72 25.84 1.10
N ARG A 173 0.79 25.12 0.44
CA ARG A 173 -0.09 24.11 1.06
C ARG A 173 0.27 22.66 0.73
N ARG A 174 1.30 22.43 -0.10
CA ARG A 174 1.61 21.11 -0.66
C ARG A 174 2.54 20.31 0.27
N ASP A 175 1.96 19.33 0.96
CA ASP A 175 2.69 18.21 1.57
C ASP A 175 2.42 16.95 0.71
N ASP A 176 3.16 16.89 -0.39
CA ASP A 176 2.85 15.96 -1.45
C ASP A 176 3.65 14.68 -1.18
N GLY A 177 2.99 13.61 -0.71
CA GLY A 177 3.61 12.36 -0.24
C GLY A 177 4.72 11.73 -1.12
N LEU A 178 4.51 10.52 -1.62
CA LEU A 178 5.51 9.82 -2.43
C LEU A 178 5.44 10.25 -3.89
N PHE A 179 6.61 10.28 -4.56
CA PHE A 179 6.69 10.76 -5.93
C PHE A 179 5.89 9.88 -6.89
N ARG A 180 5.10 10.52 -7.77
CA ARG A 180 4.47 9.86 -8.91
C ARG A 180 4.23 10.84 -10.05
N LEU A 181 4.59 10.42 -11.26
CA LEU A 181 4.46 11.19 -12.49
C LEU A 181 3.72 10.35 -13.54
N ALA A 182 2.64 10.88 -14.09
CA ALA A 182 1.94 10.22 -15.19
C ALA A 182 2.56 10.61 -16.52
N VAL A 183 3.00 9.62 -17.28
CA VAL A 183 3.73 9.80 -18.54
C VAL A 183 2.77 10.19 -19.65
N ASP A 184 3.03 11.34 -20.26
CA ASP A 184 2.30 11.86 -21.43
C ASP A 184 3.02 11.60 -22.75
N ARG A 185 4.35 11.61 -22.77
CA ARG A 185 5.18 11.33 -23.95
C ARG A 185 6.48 10.64 -23.57
N VAL A 186 6.98 9.82 -24.50
CA VAL A 186 8.25 9.10 -24.38
C VAL A 186 9.06 9.29 -25.65
N PHE A 187 10.30 9.70 -25.51
CA PHE A 187 11.23 9.83 -26.63
C PHE A 187 12.65 9.50 -26.19
N THR A 188 13.55 9.34 -27.16
CA THR A 188 14.96 9.04 -26.90
C THR A 188 15.77 10.22 -27.40
N LEU A 189 16.71 10.69 -26.58
CA LEU A 189 17.72 11.67 -27.00
C LEU A 189 19.02 10.92 -27.29
N ALA A 190 19.59 11.12 -28.48
CA ALA A 190 20.82 10.46 -28.91
C ALA A 190 21.94 10.70 -27.88
N GLY A 191 22.51 9.61 -27.36
CA GLY A 191 23.57 9.64 -26.35
C GLY A 191 23.12 9.94 -24.91
N GLN A 192 21.86 10.33 -24.67
CA GLN A 192 21.39 10.70 -23.32
C GLN A 192 20.49 9.64 -22.67
N GLY A 193 19.73 8.88 -23.47
CA GLY A 193 18.85 7.80 -22.99
C GLY A 193 17.37 8.05 -23.27
N THR A 194 16.52 7.33 -22.52
CA THR A 194 15.06 7.42 -22.61
C THR A 194 14.57 8.59 -21.77
N VAL A 195 13.88 9.54 -22.40
CA VAL A 195 13.26 10.69 -21.73
C VAL A 195 11.76 10.52 -21.72
N VAL A 196 11.17 10.65 -20.54
CA VAL A 196 9.72 10.67 -20.35
C VAL A 196 9.29 12.07 -19.94
N THR A 197 8.19 12.56 -20.47
CA THR A 197 7.55 13.80 -19.99
C THR A 197 6.19 13.48 -19.37
N GLY A 198 5.82 14.23 -18.35
CA GLY A 198 4.56 14.04 -17.67
C GLY A 198 4.32 15.02 -16.54
N THR A 199 3.10 14.99 -15.99
CA THR A 199 2.75 15.81 -14.83
C THR A 199 3.06 15.03 -13.56
N ALA A 200 3.84 15.63 -12.66
CA ALA A 200 4.07 15.09 -11.32
C ALA A 200 2.85 15.37 -10.44
N PHE A 201 2.19 14.32 -9.95
CA PHE A 201 0.98 14.43 -9.14
C PHE A 201 1.27 14.60 -7.65
N ALA A 202 2.29 13.91 -7.15
CA ALA A 202 2.68 13.94 -5.75
C ALA A 202 4.21 13.78 -5.63
N GLY A 203 4.75 14.11 -4.46
CA GLY A 203 6.15 14.01 -4.12
C GLY A 203 7.06 14.95 -4.87
N HIS A 204 8.36 14.66 -4.74
CA HIS A 204 9.42 15.26 -5.50
C HIS A 204 10.39 14.17 -5.97
N ALA A 205 11.07 14.40 -7.08
CA ALA A 205 12.12 13.52 -7.57
C ALA A 205 13.43 14.27 -7.63
N ASN A 206 14.50 13.66 -7.12
CA ASN A 206 15.83 14.23 -7.16
C ASN A 206 16.65 13.62 -8.31
N THR A 207 17.55 14.42 -8.88
CA THR A 207 18.55 13.89 -9.80
C THR A 207 19.44 12.88 -9.07
N GLY A 208 19.66 11.73 -9.70
CA GLY A 208 20.42 10.60 -9.15
C GLY A 208 19.58 9.56 -8.42
N GLU A 209 18.34 9.88 -8.06
CA GLU A 209 17.39 8.98 -7.38
C GLU A 209 16.95 7.82 -8.28
N THR A 210 16.53 6.71 -7.67
CA THR A 210 15.96 5.56 -8.37
C THR A 210 14.45 5.51 -8.16
N LEU A 211 13.71 5.62 -9.26
CA LEU A 211 12.26 5.47 -9.32
C LEU A 211 11.91 4.13 -9.97
N ALA A 212 10.63 3.82 -10.09
CA ALA A 212 10.13 2.63 -10.77
C ALA A 212 9.12 3.00 -11.86
N ILE A 213 9.17 2.28 -12.98
CA ILE A 213 8.08 2.25 -13.96
C ILE A 213 7.03 1.29 -13.41
N VAL A 214 5.87 1.80 -13.00
CA VAL A 214 4.90 1.01 -12.23
C VAL A 214 4.43 -0.24 -12.98
N ARG A 215 4.09 -0.11 -14.28
CA ARG A 215 3.58 -1.23 -15.09
C ARG A 215 4.56 -2.40 -15.18
N THR A 216 5.86 -2.13 -15.26
CA THR A 216 6.89 -3.16 -15.43
C THR A 216 7.63 -3.51 -14.13
N GLY A 217 7.47 -2.69 -13.09
CA GLY A 217 8.27 -2.75 -11.86
C GLY A 217 9.76 -2.45 -12.04
N ARG A 218 10.20 -2.04 -13.24
CA ARG A 218 11.62 -1.81 -13.52
C ARG A 218 12.10 -0.55 -12.82
N ALA A 219 13.24 -0.69 -12.14
CA ALA A 219 13.96 0.43 -11.56
C ALA A 219 14.56 1.32 -12.66
N ALA A 220 14.38 2.63 -12.53
CA ALA A 220 14.85 3.64 -13.45
C ALA A 220 15.58 4.75 -12.68
N ARG A 221 16.87 4.96 -12.97
CA ARG A 221 17.63 6.02 -12.31
C ARG A 221 17.47 7.35 -13.04
N VAL A 222 17.13 8.41 -12.30
CA VAL A 222 16.97 9.76 -12.85
C VAL A 222 18.34 10.38 -13.10
N ARG A 223 18.68 10.63 -14.37
CA ARG A 223 19.96 11.26 -14.77
C ARG A 223 19.91 12.79 -14.76
N SER A 224 18.77 13.34 -15.15
CA SER A 224 18.55 14.79 -15.23
C SER A 224 17.05 15.06 -15.26
N ILE A 225 16.66 16.22 -14.74
CA ILE A 225 15.28 16.68 -14.70
C ILE A 225 15.18 18.02 -15.43
N HIS A 226 14.16 18.17 -16.27
CA HIS A 226 13.72 19.49 -16.73
C HIS A 226 12.29 19.73 -16.25
N ALA A 227 12.10 20.68 -15.34
CA ALA A 227 10.77 21.13 -14.93
C ALA A 227 10.38 22.33 -15.80
N GLN A 228 9.26 22.22 -16.52
CA GLN A 228 8.67 23.34 -17.25
C GLN A 228 9.68 24.03 -18.20
N ASN A 229 10.41 23.21 -18.97
CA ASN A 229 11.48 23.61 -19.90
C ASN A 229 12.74 24.25 -19.27
N ARG A 230 12.96 24.11 -17.97
CA ARG A 230 14.20 24.56 -17.31
C ARG A 230 14.92 23.39 -16.65
N PRO A 231 16.26 23.29 -16.75
CA PRO A 231 17.02 22.27 -16.04
C PRO A 231 16.94 22.55 -14.53
N VAL A 232 16.64 21.51 -13.75
CA VAL A 232 16.51 21.58 -12.29
C VAL A 232 17.09 20.31 -11.67
N ASP A 233 17.55 20.42 -10.43
CA ASP A 233 18.02 19.24 -9.68
C ASP A 233 16.85 18.46 -9.06
N VAL A 234 15.74 19.12 -8.78
CA VAL A 234 14.54 18.57 -8.14
C VAL A 234 13.30 18.93 -8.95
N GLY A 235 12.50 17.91 -9.29
CA GLY A 235 11.16 18.11 -9.89
C GLY A 235 10.08 17.94 -8.84
N HIS A 236 9.16 18.89 -8.74
CA HIS A 236 8.10 18.90 -7.74
C HIS A 236 6.74 18.54 -8.33
N ALA A 237 5.83 18.05 -7.49
CA ALA A 237 4.45 17.86 -7.90
C ALA A 237 3.75 19.19 -8.27
N GLY A 238 2.78 19.09 -9.17
CA GLY A 238 2.17 20.25 -9.84
C GLY A 238 3.06 20.85 -10.92
N GLU A 239 4.20 20.22 -11.25
CA GLU A 239 5.03 20.58 -12.38
C GLU A 239 4.94 19.52 -13.48
N ARG A 240 5.07 19.99 -14.72
CA ARG A 240 5.35 19.09 -15.84
C ARG A 240 6.86 18.90 -15.93
N CYS A 241 7.29 17.67 -15.71
CA CYS A 241 8.69 17.30 -15.65
C CYS A 241 9.06 16.42 -16.84
N ALA A 242 10.24 16.66 -17.40
CA ALA A 242 10.94 15.73 -18.28
C ALA A 242 12.02 15.01 -17.46
N LEU A 243 11.90 13.70 -17.32
CA LEU A 243 12.87 12.86 -16.61
C LEU A 243 13.69 12.08 -17.64
N ASN A 244 15.01 12.25 -17.60
CA ASN A 244 15.93 11.39 -18.33
C ASN A 244 16.22 10.14 -17.49
N LEU A 245 15.79 8.97 -17.96
CA LEU A 245 15.82 7.72 -17.22
C LEU A 245 16.92 6.79 -17.75
N ALA A 246 17.69 6.23 -16.83
CA ALA A 246 18.69 5.21 -17.09
C ALA A 246 18.23 3.82 -16.63
N GLY A 247 18.69 2.78 -17.34
CA GLY A 247 18.34 1.39 -17.05
C GLY A 247 17.04 0.92 -17.71
N VAL A 248 16.43 1.77 -18.55
CA VAL A 248 15.15 1.51 -19.23
C VAL A 248 15.22 1.99 -20.67
N ASP A 249 14.67 1.18 -21.58
CA ASP A 249 14.56 1.50 -22.99
C ASP A 249 13.20 2.13 -23.31
N LYS A 250 13.10 2.77 -24.47
CA LYS A 250 11.82 3.34 -24.95
C LYS A 250 10.69 2.30 -25.01
N ALA A 251 11.01 1.03 -25.24
CA ALA A 251 10.02 -0.05 -25.27
C ALA A 251 9.46 -0.41 -23.88
N ASP A 252 10.14 -0.02 -22.80
CA ASP A 252 9.74 -0.33 -21.43
C ASP A 252 8.71 0.67 -20.88
N VAL A 253 8.57 1.84 -21.52
CA VAL A 253 7.67 2.92 -21.08
C VAL A 253 6.82 3.41 -22.24
N GLU A 254 5.53 3.55 -22.00
CA GLU A 254 4.58 4.15 -22.93
C GLU A 254 3.75 5.26 -22.28
N ARG A 255 2.99 5.99 -23.11
CA ARG A 255 2.00 6.94 -22.60
C ARG A 255 0.94 6.17 -21.81
N GLY A 256 0.57 6.71 -20.65
CA GLY A 256 -0.35 6.06 -19.71
C GLY A 256 0.36 5.30 -18.59
N ASP A 257 1.68 5.10 -18.70
CA ASP A 257 2.49 4.60 -17.59
C ASP A 257 2.67 5.67 -16.51
N THR A 258 2.98 5.20 -15.30
CA THR A 258 3.39 6.03 -14.19
C THR A 258 4.83 5.72 -13.82
N VAL A 259 5.63 6.77 -13.63
CA VAL A 259 6.94 6.69 -12.97
C VAL A 259 6.77 7.15 -11.53
N ALA A 260 7.02 6.27 -10.57
CA ALA A 260 6.74 6.54 -9.16
C ALA A 260 7.85 6.05 -8.23
N ASP A 261 7.77 6.43 -6.96
CA ASP A 261 8.52 5.81 -5.87
C ASP A 261 8.30 4.28 -5.90
N ALA A 262 9.37 3.51 -5.68
CA ALA A 262 9.34 2.05 -5.73
C ALA A 262 8.37 1.41 -4.71
N ARG A 263 7.97 2.14 -3.67
CA ARG A 263 6.96 1.70 -2.70
C ARG A 263 5.52 1.75 -3.24
N LEU A 264 5.29 2.44 -4.37
CA LEU A 264 3.98 2.61 -5.00
C LEU A 264 3.84 1.81 -6.31
N VAL A 265 4.37 0.59 -6.38
CA VAL A 265 4.37 -0.20 -7.63
C VAL A 265 3.20 -1.19 -7.74
N ALA A 266 2.34 -1.29 -6.73
CA ALA A 266 1.24 -2.25 -6.74
C ALA A 266 0.14 -1.83 -7.74
N THR A 267 -0.33 -2.79 -8.53
CA THR A 267 -1.39 -2.60 -9.53
C THR A 267 -2.52 -3.60 -9.34
N SER A 268 -3.74 -3.26 -9.76
CA SER A 268 -4.90 -4.14 -9.65
C SER A 268 -5.79 -4.05 -10.90
N PRO A 269 -6.39 -5.15 -11.36
CA PRO A 269 -7.42 -5.11 -12.40
C PRO A 269 -8.77 -4.62 -11.85
N ARG A 270 -8.90 -4.40 -10.54
CA ARG A 270 -10.15 -4.00 -9.89
C ARG A 270 -9.90 -2.86 -8.93
N ILE A 271 -10.58 -1.76 -9.17
CA ILE A 271 -10.57 -0.60 -8.28
C ILE A 271 -12.01 -0.28 -7.88
N ASP A 272 -12.24 -0.03 -6.60
CA ASP A 272 -13.52 0.46 -6.12
C ASP A 272 -13.49 1.98 -6.15
N VAL A 273 -14.50 2.56 -6.77
CA VAL A 273 -14.58 3.98 -7.05
C VAL A 273 -15.93 4.52 -6.64
N GLU A 274 -15.95 5.83 -6.48
CA GLU A 274 -17.17 6.58 -6.47
C GLU A 274 -17.39 7.19 -7.85
N LEU A 275 -18.50 6.84 -8.49
CA LEU A 275 -18.84 7.26 -9.84
C LEU A 275 -20.09 8.14 -9.83
N THR A 276 -19.97 9.32 -10.41
CA THR A 276 -21.08 10.24 -10.69
C THR A 276 -21.32 10.29 -12.18
N LEU A 277 -22.56 10.08 -12.62
CA LEU A 277 -22.98 10.33 -13.99
C LEU A 277 -23.46 11.77 -14.14
N LEU A 278 -23.09 12.41 -15.24
CA LEU A 278 -23.59 13.73 -15.59
C LEU A 278 -25.12 13.68 -15.79
N ALA A 279 -25.81 14.78 -15.48
CA ALA A 279 -27.27 14.86 -15.60
C ALA A 279 -27.74 14.67 -17.06
N ASP A 280 -26.92 15.08 -18.02
CA ASP A 280 -27.17 14.98 -19.44
C ASP A 280 -26.50 13.76 -20.08
N ALA A 281 -25.95 12.81 -19.29
CA ALA A 281 -25.19 11.65 -19.77
C ALA A 281 -25.93 10.81 -20.82
N GLY A 282 -27.27 10.82 -20.80
CA GLY A 282 -28.11 10.13 -21.78
C GLY A 282 -28.01 8.61 -21.72
N LEU A 283 -27.55 8.06 -20.59
CA LEU A 283 -27.46 6.62 -20.36
C LEU A 283 -27.76 6.26 -18.91
N THR A 284 -28.15 5.01 -18.72
CA THR A 284 -28.28 4.35 -17.42
C THR A 284 -27.33 3.17 -17.41
N LEU A 285 -26.42 3.11 -16.43
CA LEU A 285 -25.49 2.01 -16.29
C LEU A 285 -26.15 0.83 -15.58
N THR A 286 -26.01 -0.35 -16.17
CA THR A 286 -26.37 -1.64 -15.58
C THR A 286 -25.11 -2.40 -15.18
N HIS A 287 -25.29 -3.51 -14.45
CA HIS A 287 -24.18 -4.37 -14.10
C HIS A 287 -23.43 -4.86 -15.35
N TRP A 288 -22.11 -4.78 -15.30
CA TRP A 288 -21.17 -5.15 -16.36
C TRP A 288 -21.23 -4.29 -17.63
N ALA A 289 -21.81 -3.09 -17.57
CA ALA A 289 -21.76 -2.16 -18.68
C ALA A 289 -20.31 -1.70 -18.95
N PRO A 290 -19.87 -1.62 -20.22
CA PRO A 290 -18.53 -1.13 -20.56
C PRO A 290 -18.45 0.40 -20.51
N LEU A 291 -17.31 0.91 -20.08
CA LEU A 291 -16.97 2.34 -20.11
C LEU A 291 -15.52 2.51 -20.54
N HIS A 292 -15.25 3.59 -21.27
CA HIS A 292 -13.87 4.06 -21.45
C HIS A 292 -13.49 4.90 -20.23
N VAL A 293 -12.46 4.49 -19.51
CA VAL A 293 -11.96 5.16 -18.31
C VAL A 293 -10.68 5.90 -18.66
N HIS A 294 -10.62 7.17 -18.27
CA HIS A 294 -9.39 7.97 -18.29
C HIS A 294 -8.97 8.28 -16.85
N LEU A 295 -7.83 7.74 -16.45
CA LEU A 295 -7.24 7.88 -15.11
C LEU A 295 -5.81 8.41 -15.28
N GLY A 296 -5.56 9.67 -14.95
CA GLY A 296 -4.29 10.30 -15.33
C GLY A 296 -4.13 10.32 -16.85
N THR A 297 -2.98 9.87 -17.35
CA THR A 297 -2.74 9.71 -18.79
C THR A 297 -3.18 8.35 -19.34
N LEU A 298 -3.65 7.44 -18.48
CA LEU A 298 -4.11 6.09 -18.85
C LEU A 298 -5.48 6.16 -19.54
N HIS A 299 -5.62 5.40 -20.62
CA HIS A 299 -6.91 5.13 -21.26
C HIS A 299 -7.12 3.62 -21.40
N ARG A 300 -8.17 3.09 -20.77
CA ARG A 300 -8.55 1.67 -20.82
C ARG A 300 -10.06 1.51 -20.77
N VAL A 301 -10.56 0.41 -21.32
CA VAL A 301 -11.97 0.01 -21.14
C VAL A 301 -12.09 -0.73 -19.81
N ALA A 302 -13.15 -0.44 -19.06
CA ALA A 302 -13.52 -1.16 -17.85
C ALA A 302 -14.98 -1.57 -17.89
N HIS A 303 -15.29 -2.65 -17.17
CA HIS A 303 -16.66 -3.08 -16.91
C HIS A 303 -17.10 -2.61 -15.53
N VAL A 304 -18.31 -2.06 -15.45
CA VAL A 304 -18.87 -1.52 -14.21
C VAL A 304 -19.55 -2.61 -13.40
N ALA A 305 -19.01 -2.95 -12.23
CA ALA A 305 -19.66 -3.82 -11.26
C ALA A 305 -20.31 -2.98 -10.15
N LEU A 306 -21.63 -2.82 -10.21
CA LEU A 306 -22.41 -2.12 -9.18
C LEU A 306 -22.24 -2.77 -7.79
N LEU A 307 -21.98 -1.94 -6.78
CA LEU A 307 -21.85 -2.39 -5.38
C LEU A 307 -23.19 -2.25 -4.62
N ASP A 308 -23.98 -1.25 -5.00
CA ASP A 308 -25.29 -0.95 -4.45
C ASP A 308 -26.33 -0.82 -5.59
N GLY A 309 -27.61 -1.05 -5.27
CA GLY A 309 -28.69 -1.00 -6.26
C GLY A 309 -28.53 -1.97 -7.45
N ASP A 310 -29.34 -1.73 -8.49
CA ASP A 310 -29.37 -2.53 -9.72
C ASP A 310 -29.03 -1.69 -10.98
N SER A 311 -29.06 -0.36 -10.87
CA SER A 311 -28.69 0.55 -11.95
C SER A 311 -28.25 1.92 -11.42
N LEU A 312 -27.48 2.65 -12.24
CA LEU A 312 -27.06 4.03 -11.99
C LEU A 312 -27.54 4.93 -13.13
N ALA A 313 -28.48 5.83 -12.85
CA ALA A 313 -29.05 6.74 -13.85
C ALA A 313 -28.25 8.06 -13.95
N ALA A 314 -28.49 8.82 -15.02
CA ALA A 314 -27.92 10.15 -15.21
C ALA A 314 -28.19 11.07 -14.01
N GLY A 315 -27.20 11.87 -13.61
CA GLY A 315 -27.26 12.76 -12.45
C GLY A 315 -27.10 12.08 -11.08
N GLN A 316 -26.99 10.75 -11.04
CA GLN A 316 -26.80 10.01 -9.79
C GLN A 316 -25.33 9.70 -9.51
N ARG A 317 -25.05 9.40 -8.25
CA ARG A 317 -23.75 8.98 -7.73
C ARG A 317 -23.88 7.63 -7.03
N MET A 318 -22.91 6.75 -7.24
CA MET A 318 -22.88 5.42 -6.62
C MET A 318 -21.45 4.91 -6.50
N ARG A 319 -21.21 4.05 -5.50
CA ARG A 319 -19.98 3.26 -5.42
C ARG A 319 -20.06 2.07 -6.37
N VAL A 320 -19.07 1.97 -7.24
CA VAL A 320 -18.97 0.88 -8.22
C VAL A 320 -17.56 0.33 -8.21
N GLN A 321 -17.38 -0.90 -8.67
CA GLN A 321 -16.07 -1.45 -8.96
C GLN A 321 -15.83 -1.36 -10.47
N LEU A 322 -14.72 -0.77 -10.88
CA LEU A 322 -14.26 -0.79 -12.26
C LEU A 322 -13.35 -2.00 -12.45
N VAL A 323 -13.70 -2.87 -13.39
CA VAL A 323 -12.96 -4.09 -13.71
C VAL A 323 -12.29 -3.95 -15.07
N PHE A 324 -10.97 -3.99 -15.08
CA PHE A 324 -10.12 -3.89 -16.26
C PHE A 324 -9.58 -5.27 -16.67
N ASP A 325 -9.27 -5.43 -17.95
CA ASP A 325 -8.63 -6.64 -18.47
C ASP A 325 -7.16 -6.73 -18.05
N GLU A 326 -6.48 -5.59 -17.99
CA GLU A 326 -5.11 -5.44 -17.52
C GLU A 326 -5.07 -4.71 -16.16
N PRO A 327 -4.14 -5.06 -15.25
CA PRO A 327 -3.96 -4.32 -14.01
C PRO A 327 -3.63 -2.85 -14.24
N VAL A 328 -4.26 -1.98 -13.46
CA VAL A 328 -4.03 -0.53 -13.49
C VAL A 328 -3.42 -0.05 -12.18
N PHE A 329 -2.66 1.03 -12.26
CA PHE A 329 -2.15 1.75 -11.10
C PHE A 329 -3.11 2.87 -10.71
N ALA A 330 -3.43 2.95 -9.41
CA ALA A 330 -4.24 4.01 -8.84
C ALA A 330 -3.89 4.18 -7.35
N LEU A 331 -4.11 5.38 -6.83
CA LEU A 331 -4.16 5.65 -5.40
C LEU A 331 -5.56 6.12 -4.99
N PRO A 332 -5.96 5.93 -3.71
CA PRO A 332 -7.14 6.60 -3.17
C PRO A 332 -7.11 8.11 -3.44
N GLY A 333 -8.24 8.67 -3.85
CA GLY A 333 -8.39 10.08 -4.18
C GLY A 333 -8.09 10.44 -5.63
N ASP A 334 -7.43 9.57 -6.40
CA ASP A 334 -7.17 9.82 -7.82
C ASP A 334 -8.49 10.05 -8.57
N ARG A 335 -8.50 11.12 -9.39
CA ARG A 335 -9.66 11.53 -10.17
C ARG A 335 -9.63 10.90 -11.55
N PHE A 336 -10.81 10.52 -12.03
CA PHE A 336 -10.97 9.92 -13.34
C PHE A 336 -12.24 10.43 -14.02
N ILE A 337 -12.27 10.33 -15.35
CA ILE A 337 -13.48 10.54 -16.14
C ILE A 337 -13.84 9.26 -16.89
N VAL A 338 -15.12 9.13 -17.20
CA VAL A 338 -15.64 8.03 -18.01
C VAL A 338 -16.38 8.55 -19.23
N ARG A 339 -16.19 7.84 -20.34
CA ARG A 339 -16.88 8.08 -21.61
C ARG A 339 -17.76 6.89 -21.95
N ASN A 340 -18.80 7.15 -22.74
CA ASN A 340 -19.71 6.14 -23.25
C ASN A 340 -18.96 5.01 -24.01
N PRO A 341 -19.61 3.85 -24.27
CA PRO A 341 -18.97 2.72 -24.96
C PRO A 341 -18.40 3.04 -26.35
N GLN A 342 -18.92 4.06 -27.03
CA GLN A 342 -18.45 4.50 -28.34
C GLN A 342 -17.28 5.50 -28.24
N ALA A 343 -16.86 5.88 -27.03
CA ALA A 343 -15.87 6.90 -26.72
C ALA A 343 -16.16 8.29 -27.33
N THR A 344 -17.40 8.58 -27.70
CA THR A 344 -17.81 9.83 -28.35
C THR A 344 -18.10 10.95 -27.36
N ARG A 345 -18.53 10.64 -26.14
CA ARG A 345 -18.96 11.65 -25.15
C ARG A 345 -18.53 11.29 -23.73
N THR A 346 -18.16 12.29 -22.95
CA THR A 346 -17.97 12.15 -21.50
C THR A 346 -19.32 12.01 -20.81
N VAL A 347 -19.49 10.98 -19.99
CA VAL A 347 -20.78 10.64 -19.35
C VAL A 347 -20.73 10.72 -17.84
N GLY A 348 -19.54 10.84 -17.25
CA GLY A 348 -19.36 10.89 -15.82
C GLY A 348 -17.90 10.86 -15.42
N GLY A 349 -17.67 10.67 -14.13
CA GLY A 349 -16.34 10.58 -13.53
C GLY A 349 -16.45 10.51 -12.01
N GLY A 350 -15.31 10.60 -11.34
CA GLY A 350 -15.30 10.60 -9.88
C GLY A 350 -13.92 10.34 -9.30
N ARG A 351 -13.88 9.64 -8.17
CA ARG A 351 -12.64 9.37 -7.43
C ARG A 351 -12.46 7.90 -7.11
N VAL A 352 -11.21 7.46 -7.12
CA VAL A 352 -10.82 6.14 -6.60
C VAL A 352 -10.96 6.14 -5.09
N LEU A 353 -11.60 5.12 -4.53
CA LEU A 353 -11.65 4.89 -3.08
C LEU A 353 -10.61 3.85 -2.69
N ASP A 354 -10.66 2.66 -3.31
CA ASP A 354 -9.73 1.57 -3.04
C ASP A 354 -9.10 1.06 -4.34
N PRO A 355 -7.78 1.15 -4.52
CA PRO A 355 -7.10 0.58 -5.67
C PRO A 355 -7.06 -0.95 -5.67
N PHE A 356 -7.45 -1.63 -4.59
CA PHE A 356 -7.36 -3.09 -4.43
C PHE A 356 -8.75 -3.72 -4.22
N GLY A 357 -9.67 -3.47 -5.16
CA GLY A 357 -11.02 -4.02 -5.15
C GLY A 357 -11.07 -5.56 -5.14
N PRO A 358 -11.79 -6.21 -4.20
CA PRO A 358 -11.84 -7.67 -4.14
C PRO A 358 -12.77 -8.24 -5.21
N ALA A 359 -12.40 -9.40 -5.78
CA ALA A 359 -13.22 -10.08 -6.79
C ALA A 359 -14.54 -10.64 -6.23
N ARG A 360 -14.56 -11.00 -4.94
CA ARG A 360 -15.71 -11.58 -4.23
C ARG A 360 -16.03 -10.76 -2.98
N LYS A 361 -17.22 -10.95 -2.41
CA LYS A 361 -17.67 -10.26 -1.18
C LYS A 361 -17.75 -8.72 -1.29
N ARG A 362 -17.78 -8.19 -2.51
CA ARG A 362 -17.83 -6.74 -2.79
C ARG A 362 -19.07 -6.02 -2.24
N ARG A 363 -20.20 -6.72 -2.08
CA ARG A 363 -21.46 -6.18 -1.51
C ARG A 363 -21.65 -6.46 -0.01
N THR A 364 -20.61 -6.95 0.68
CA THR A 364 -20.73 -7.26 2.12
C THR A 364 -20.73 -5.99 2.98
N PRO A 365 -21.35 -6.01 4.17
CA PRO A 365 -21.30 -4.88 5.11
C PRO A 365 -19.86 -4.48 5.45
N ALA A 366 -18.97 -5.46 5.66
CA ALA A 366 -17.55 -5.20 5.94
C ALA A 366 -16.86 -4.45 4.78
N ARG A 367 -17.18 -4.79 3.52
CA ARG A 367 -16.62 -4.05 2.38
C ARG A 367 -17.13 -2.62 2.31
N ARG A 368 -18.43 -2.38 2.57
CA ARG A 368 -18.97 -1.02 2.62
C ARG A 368 -18.31 -0.19 3.70
N ALA A 369 -18.17 -0.73 4.91
CA ALA A 369 -17.50 -0.06 6.02
C ALA A 369 -16.03 0.27 5.71
N TRP A 370 -15.32 -0.62 5.01
CA TRP A 370 -13.96 -0.35 4.52
C TRP A 370 -13.91 0.83 3.53
N LEU A 371 -14.86 0.90 2.58
CA LEU A 371 -14.96 2.02 1.64
C LEU A 371 -15.37 3.33 2.33
N ASP A 372 -16.20 3.26 3.37
CA ASP A 372 -16.52 4.42 4.23
C ASP A 372 -15.27 4.93 4.95
N ALA A 373 -14.46 4.03 5.50
CA ALA A 373 -13.21 4.39 6.16
C ALA A 373 -12.19 5.03 5.19
N LEU A 374 -12.10 4.54 3.95
CA LEU A 374 -11.28 5.16 2.90
C LEU A 374 -11.80 6.54 2.50
N ALA A 375 -13.12 6.72 2.40
CA ALA A 375 -13.70 8.03 2.17
C ALA A 375 -13.36 9.00 3.33
N ALA A 376 -13.49 8.57 4.58
CA ALA A 376 -13.12 9.37 5.76
C ALA A 376 -11.62 9.70 5.79
N TRP A 377 -10.74 8.80 5.36
CA TRP A 377 -9.32 9.12 5.18
C TRP A 377 -9.12 10.23 4.14
N LEU A 378 -9.77 10.12 2.98
CA LEU A 378 -9.63 11.10 1.91
C LEU A 378 -10.20 12.47 2.25
N ASP A 379 -11.31 12.51 2.98
CA ASP A 379 -12.03 13.73 3.29
C ASP A 379 -11.54 14.40 4.59
N GLU A 380 -11.07 13.61 5.57
CA GLU A 380 -10.79 14.07 6.93
C GLU A 380 -9.41 13.66 7.48
N GLY A 381 -8.62 12.84 6.76
CA GLY A 381 -7.32 12.34 7.25
C GLY A 381 -7.43 11.30 8.38
N ARG A 382 -8.60 10.68 8.54
CA ARG A 382 -8.92 9.75 9.65
C ARG A 382 -8.31 8.35 9.46
N LEU A 383 -7.02 8.20 9.79
CA LEU A 383 -6.32 6.91 9.71
C LEU A 383 -6.86 5.85 10.70
N ASP A 384 -7.34 6.26 11.86
CA ASP A 384 -7.94 5.36 12.85
C ASP A 384 -9.21 4.66 12.35
N ALA A 385 -10.02 5.33 11.52
CA ALA A 385 -11.18 4.73 10.87
C ALA A 385 -10.78 3.58 9.94
N LEU A 386 -9.67 3.72 9.21
CA LEU A 386 -9.11 2.64 8.39
C LEU A 386 -8.65 1.46 9.25
N LEU A 387 -7.89 1.74 10.31
CA LEU A 387 -7.38 0.70 11.21
C LEU A 387 -8.51 -0.05 11.93
N ALA A 388 -9.61 0.64 12.29
CA ALA A 388 -10.79 0.04 12.88
C ALA A 388 -11.45 -1.01 11.96
N GLN A 389 -11.34 -0.86 10.64
CA GLN A 389 -11.87 -1.82 9.66
C GLN A 389 -10.86 -2.90 9.24
N ALA A 390 -9.66 -2.92 9.84
CA ALA A 390 -8.59 -3.87 9.56
C ALA A 390 -8.30 -4.77 10.78
N PRO A 391 -9.09 -5.83 11.04
CA PRO A 391 -8.97 -6.67 12.23
C PRO A 391 -7.65 -7.45 12.34
N LEU A 392 -6.92 -7.60 11.23
CA LEU A 392 -5.60 -8.22 11.19
C LEU A 392 -4.48 -7.17 11.00
N GLY A 393 -4.81 -5.89 11.17
CA GLY A 393 -3.93 -4.77 10.85
C GLY A 393 -3.73 -4.56 9.34
N LEU A 394 -2.97 -3.52 9.02
CA LEU A 394 -2.58 -3.17 7.67
C LEU A 394 -1.06 -3.31 7.53
N PRO A 395 -0.57 -4.11 6.57
CA PRO A 395 0.84 -4.12 6.20
C PRO A 395 1.31 -2.71 5.86
N ARG A 396 2.54 -2.33 6.26
CA ARG A 396 3.09 -0.99 6.01
C ARG A 396 3.11 -0.65 4.52
N ALA A 397 3.40 -1.62 3.66
CA ALA A 397 3.34 -1.45 2.21
C ALA A 397 1.93 -1.08 1.72
N THR A 398 0.90 -1.78 2.20
CA THR A 398 -0.51 -1.46 1.90
C THR A 398 -0.88 -0.08 2.41
N LEU A 399 -0.47 0.26 3.65
CA LEU A 399 -0.74 1.58 4.22
C LEU A 399 -0.05 2.69 3.43
N THR A 400 1.20 2.49 3.02
CA THR A 400 1.97 3.40 2.17
C THR A 400 1.23 3.66 0.85
N HIS A 401 0.71 2.60 0.22
CA HIS A 401 -0.01 2.72 -1.05
C HIS A 401 -1.37 3.42 -0.88
N LEU A 402 -2.13 3.09 0.18
CA LEU A 402 -3.44 3.68 0.42
C LEU A 402 -3.36 5.16 0.80
N THR A 403 -2.32 5.54 1.54
CA THR A 403 -2.13 6.92 1.98
C THR A 403 -1.35 7.75 0.97
N GLY A 404 -0.50 7.11 0.18
CA GLY A 404 0.47 7.78 -0.69
C GLY A 404 1.65 8.39 0.07
N PHE A 405 1.79 8.17 1.38
CA PHE A 405 2.84 8.76 2.20
C PHE A 405 3.89 7.73 2.63
N ALA A 406 5.12 8.19 2.85
CA ALA A 406 6.13 7.37 3.50
C ALA A 406 5.65 6.95 4.90
N PRO A 407 5.96 5.73 5.36
CA PRO A 407 5.54 5.27 6.68
C PRO A 407 5.95 6.17 7.85
N ASP A 408 7.06 6.88 7.71
CA ASP A 408 7.60 7.76 8.76
C ASP A 408 7.01 9.17 8.72
N ALA A 409 6.35 9.54 7.62
CA ALA A 409 5.61 10.79 7.48
C ALA A 409 4.17 10.67 8.01
N LEU A 410 3.70 9.45 8.26
CA LEU A 410 2.37 9.19 8.79
C LEU A 410 2.35 9.32 10.31
N THR A 411 1.58 10.28 10.81
CA THR A 411 1.24 10.35 12.24
C THR A 411 0.25 9.23 12.56
N LEU A 412 0.71 8.23 13.31
CA LEU A 412 -0.15 7.15 13.76
C LEU A 412 -1.06 7.61 14.91
N PRO A 413 -2.33 7.17 14.95
CA PRO A 413 -3.20 7.41 16.10
C PRO A 413 -2.63 6.83 17.40
N ASP A 414 -2.95 7.42 18.56
CA ASP A 414 -2.46 6.97 19.88
C ASP A 414 -2.84 5.51 20.23
N ASP A 415 -3.96 5.03 19.66
CA ASP A 415 -4.47 3.67 19.81
C ASP A 415 -4.01 2.73 18.68
N ALA A 416 -3.07 3.13 17.84
CA ALA A 416 -2.41 2.26 16.87
C ALA A 416 -1.12 1.66 17.44
N LEU A 417 -0.81 0.44 17.02
CA LEU A 417 0.42 -0.28 17.35
C LEU A 417 1.17 -0.60 16.06
N ALA A 418 2.46 -0.29 16.03
CA ALA A 418 3.35 -0.66 14.94
C ALA A 418 4.12 -1.94 15.31
N ILE A 419 3.86 -3.02 14.57
CA ILE A 419 4.43 -4.35 14.80
C ILE A 419 5.55 -4.62 13.80
N GLY A 420 6.67 -5.20 14.25
CA GLY A 420 7.77 -5.65 13.38
C GLY A 420 8.83 -4.58 13.06
N GLN A 421 9.07 -3.62 13.96
CA GLN A 421 10.02 -2.51 13.74
C GLN A 421 11.52 -2.88 13.88
N HIS A 422 11.87 -4.11 14.27
CA HIS A 422 13.26 -4.48 14.57
C HIS A 422 13.80 -5.55 13.60
N GLY A 423 14.91 -5.21 12.91
CA GLY A 423 15.66 -6.11 12.03
C GLY A 423 15.64 -5.71 10.54
N PRO A 424 16.40 -6.42 9.67
CA PRO A 424 16.52 -6.14 8.24
C PRO A 424 15.21 -6.30 7.42
N ALA A 425 14.13 -6.76 8.06
CA ALA A 425 12.78 -6.90 7.52
C ALA A 425 11.83 -5.75 7.95
N ALA A 426 12.35 -4.57 8.32
CA ALA A 426 11.56 -3.43 8.81
C ALA A 426 10.43 -2.96 7.85
N ASN A 427 10.48 -3.32 6.56
CA ASN A 427 9.41 -3.07 5.59
C ASN A 427 8.25 -4.07 5.66
N ASP A 428 8.40 -5.22 6.32
CA ASP A 428 7.37 -6.27 6.47
C ASP A 428 6.50 -6.04 7.72
N GLY A 429 6.64 -4.91 8.39
CA GLY A 429 5.85 -4.54 9.55
C GLY A 429 4.37 -4.30 9.22
N CYS A 430 3.56 -4.26 10.27
CA CYS A 430 2.11 -4.03 10.20
C CYS A 430 1.70 -2.94 11.21
N VAL A 431 0.68 -2.16 10.88
CA VAL A 431 0.03 -1.24 11.81
C VAL A 431 -1.35 -1.79 12.15
N ILE A 432 -1.64 -1.97 13.43
CA ILE A 432 -2.89 -2.56 13.91
C ILE A 432 -3.50 -1.70 15.03
N ALA A 433 -4.83 -1.60 15.06
CA ALA A 433 -5.50 -0.95 16.19
C ALA A 433 -5.30 -1.77 17.47
N ARG A 434 -5.10 -1.10 18.60
CA ARG A 434 -4.88 -1.70 19.92
C ARG A 434 -6.03 -2.62 20.34
N GLU A 435 -7.26 -2.27 19.98
CA GLU A 435 -8.42 -3.13 20.19
C GLU A 435 -8.31 -4.47 19.45
N HIS A 436 -7.96 -4.43 18.16
CA HIS A 436 -7.79 -5.64 17.33
C HIS A 436 -6.63 -6.50 17.82
N TRP A 437 -5.54 -5.87 18.25
CA TRP A 437 -4.43 -6.57 18.89
C TRP A 437 -4.87 -7.34 20.15
N ARG A 438 -5.59 -6.67 21.06
CA ARG A 438 -6.14 -7.30 22.27
C ARG A 438 -7.12 -8.43 21.93
N ALA A 439 -7.94 -8.26 20.91
CA ALA A 439 -8.85 -9.31 20.45
C ALA A 439 -8.10 -10.55 19.93
N LEU A 440 -6.99 -10.36 19.20
CA LEU A 440 -6.13 -11.46 18.75
C LEU A 440 -5.43 -12.16 19.91
N GLN A 441 -4.94 -11.41 20.91
CA GLN A 441 -4.38 -11.97 22.14
C GLN A 441 -5.42 -12.83 22.88
N ALA A 442 -6.59 -12.25 23.17
CA ALA A 442 -7.68 -12.93 23.87
C ALA A 442 -8.09 -14.23 23.15
N LYS A 443 -8.32 -14.17 21.83
CA LYS A 443 -8.69 -15.35 21.03
C LYS A 443 -7.61 -16.44 21.06
N THR A 444 -6.35 -16.06 21.06
CA THR A 444 -5.21 -16.99 21.12
C THR A 444 -5.14 -17.69 22.48
N LEU A 445 -5.28 -16.93 23.56
CA LEU A 445 -5.30 -17.46 24.93
C LEU A 445 -6.53 -18.35 25.19
N ASP A 446 -7.71 -17.95 24.69
CA ASP A 446 -8.93 -18.75 24.80
C ASP A 446 -8.80 -20.08 24.04
N THR A 447 -8.15 -20.06 22.87
CA THR A 447 -7.86 -21.28 22.10
C THR A 447 -6.91 -22.21 22.86
N LEU A 448 -5.88 -21.66 23.51
CA LEU A 448 -4.99 -22.43 24.38
C LEU A 448 -5.75 -23.01 25.58
N ARG A 449 -6.59 -22.21 26.25
CA ARG A 449 -7.40 -22.66 27.39
C ARG A 449 -8.30 -23.83 27.01
N ALA A 450 -9.07 -23.69 25.94
CA ALA A 450 -9.93 -24.75 25.43
C ALA A 450 -9.16 -26.01 25.00
N TYR A 451 -7.91 -25.86 24.53
CA TYR A 451 -7.06 -27.00 24.22
C TYR A 451 -6.67 -27.79 25.47
N HIS A 452 -6.19 -27.10 26.51
CA HIS A 452 -5.79 -27.72 27.77
C HIS A 452 -6.96 -28.40 28.48
N GLU A 453 -8.16 -27.80 28.46
CA GLU A 453 -9.37 -28.40 29.03
C GLU A 453 -9.74 -29.72 28.32
N ARG A 454 -9.53 -29.79 27.00
CA ARG A 454 -9.84 -30.99 26.20
C ARG A 454 -8.77 -32.06 26.32
N VAL A 455 -7.50 -31.69 26.44
CA VAL A 455 -6.35 -32.61 26.47
C VAL A 455 -5.38 -32.22 27.59
N PRO A 456 -5.73 -32.49 28.86
CA PRO A 456 -4.95 -32.02 30.02
C PRO A 456 -3.57 -32.68 30.14
N ASP A 457 -3.39 -33.88 29.58
CA ASP A 457 -2.13 -34.63 29.61
C ASP A 457 -1.10 -34.17 28.54
N GLU A 458 -1.41 -33.11 27.78
CA GLU A 458 -0.48 -32.49 26.84
C GLU A 458 0.07 -31.17 27.41
N GLN A 459 1.37 -30.94 27.19
CA GLN A 459 2.07 -29.75 27.66
C GLN A 459 1.47 -28.48 27.04
N GLY A 460 1.07 -28.53 25.77
CA GLY A 460 0.54 -27.38 25.03
C GLY A 460 0.53 -27.60 23.51
N LEU A 461 0.44 -26.51 22.76
CA LEU A 461 0.42 -26.52 21.30
C LEU A 461 1.73 -25.96 20.73
N ASP A 462 2.20 -26.52 19.61
CA ASP A 462 3.24 -25.83 18.83
C ASP A 462 2.69 -24.55 18.19
N ALA A 463 3.57 -23.58 17.92
CA ALA A 463 3.17 -22.26 17.42
C ALA A 463 2.40 -22.32 16.09
N ALA A 464 2.73 -23.24 15.18
CA ALA A 464 2.07 -23.34 13.88
C ALA A 464 0.67 -23.97 14.00
N ARG A 465 0.50 -24.97 14.87
CA ARG A 465 -0.81 -25.56 15.18
C ARG A 465 -1.69 -24.58 15.93
N LEU A 466 -1.15 -23.83 16.89
CA LEU A 466 -1.89 -22.78 17.59
C LEU A 466 -2.39 -21.72 16.61
N ARG A 467 -1.55 -21.25 15.67
CA ARG A 467 -1.99 -20.28 14.63
C ARG A 467 -3.16 -20.82 13.81
N ARG A 468 -3.05 -22.06 13.32
CA ARG A 468 -4.12 -22.68 12.51
C ARG A 468 -5.45 -22.77 13.26
N MET A 469 -5.41 -22.95 14.58
CA MET A 469 -6.60 -23.05 15.41
C MET A 469 -7.18 -21.67 15.78
N ALA A 470 -6.33 -20.74 16.24
CA ALA A 470 -6.77 -19.44 16.74
C ALA A 470 -6.97 -18.40 15.63
N ALA A 471 -6.01 -18.31 14.70
CA ALA A 471 -5.88 -17.19 13.79
C ALA A 471 -5.30 -17.62 12.42
N PRO A 472 -6.00 -18.46 11.64
CA PRO A 472 -5.45 -19.06 10.41
C PRO A 472 -5.11 -18.05 9.31
N LEU A 473 -5.72 -16.86 9.33
CA LEU A 473 -5.52 -15.79 8.35
C LEU A 473 -4.43 -14.78 8.75
N VAL A 474 -3.88 -14.87 9.96
CA VAL A 474 -2.78 -14.02 10.41
C VAL A 474 -1.49 -14.45 9.71
N ASP A 475 -0.73 -13.48 9.21
CA ASP A 475 0.57 -13.71 8.58
C ASP A 475 1.66 -14.09 9.60
N ASP A 476 2.81 -14.55 9.11
CA ASP A 476 3.91 -15.02 9.95
C ASP A 476 4.55 -13.93 10.82
N VAL A 477 4.61 -12.69 10.34
CA VAL A 477 5.24 -11.58 11.07
C VAL A 477 4.35 -11.18 12.25
N LEU A 478 3.07 -10.93 11.98
CA LEU A 478 2.10 -10.57 13.00
C LEU A 478 1.92 -11.71 14.02
N TRP A 479 1.93 -12.97 13.57
CA TRP A 479 1.83 -14.13 14.46
C TRP A 479 3.02 -14.26 15.41
N ARG A 480 4.24 -14.11 14.90
CA ARG A 480 5.45 -14.18 15.73
C ARG A 480 5.43 -13.10 16.80
N ALA A 481 5.17 -11.86 16.41
CA ALA A 481 5.07 -10.75 17.35
C ALA A 481 3.97 -10.97 18.40
N LEU A 482 2.83 -11.57 18.01
CA LEU A 482 1.75 -11.89 18.93
C LEU A 482 2.18 -12.92 19.97
N VAL A 483 2.82 -14.01 19.52
CA VAL A 483 3.30 -15.06 20.43
C VAL A 483 4.38 -14.51 21.37
N ASP A 484 5.33 -13.75 20.85
CA ASP A 484 6.42 -13.20 21.65
C ASP A 484 5.85 -12.19 22.68
N ALA A 485 4.90 -11.33 22.30
CA ALA A 485 4.23 -10.44 23.25
C ALA A 485 3.46 -11.18 24.36
N LEU A 486 2.77 -12.28 24.04
CA LEU A 486 2.08 -13.11 25.03
C LEU A 486 3.05 -13.79 26.01
N VAL A 487 4.22 -14.21 25.51
CA VAL A 487 5.26 -14.85 26.34
C VAL A 487 5.97 -13.81 27.21
N ASP A 488 6.39 -12.69 26.64
CA ASP A 488 7.04 -11.60 27.35
C ASP A 488 6.11 -10.95 28.39
N GLY A 489 4.81 -10.89 28.09
CA GLY A 489 3.76 -10.45 29.01
C GLY A 489 3.42 -11.47 30.11
N GLY A 490 3.96 -12.69 30.05
CA GLY A 490 3.70 -13.76 31.02
C GLY A 490 2.28 -14.34 30.94
N GLU A 491 1.55 -14.09 29.86
CA GLU A 491 0.19 -14.60 29.63
C GLU A 491 0.23 -16.01 28.99
N ALA A 492 1.31 -16.30 28.28
CA ALA A 492 1.69 -17.62 27.78
C ALA A 492 3.12 -17.97 28.26
N ALA A 493 3.43 -19.26 28.29
CA ALA A 493 4.77 -19.76 28.58
C ALA A 493 5.24 -20.68 27.45
N ARG A 494 6.56 -20.76 27.27
CA ARG A 494 7.21 -21.60 26.25
C ARG A 494 8.09 -22.65 26.92
N SER A 495 7.78 -23.92 26.70
CA SER A 495 8.59 -25.07 27.14
C SER A 495 9.06 -25.84 25.91
N GLY A 496 10.28 -25.54 25.43
CA GLY A 496 10.78 -26.08 24.16
C GLY A 496 9.90 -25.62 22.98
N PRO A 497 9.36 -26.53 22.14
CA PRO A 497 8.49 -26.15 21.03
C PRO A 497 7.04 -25.86 21.45
N TRP A 498 6.69 -26.07 22.72
CA TRP A 498 5.30 -26.02 23.19
C TRP A 498 4.95 -24.67 23.81
N LEU A 499 3.83 -24.09 23.38
CA LEU A 499 3.18 -22.94 23.98
C LEU A 499 2.03 -23.40 24.86
N HIS A 500 1.98 -22.89 26.08
CA HIS A 500 0.96 -23.24 27.06
C HIS A 500 0.62 -22.06 27.97
N LEU A 501 -0.45 -22.20 28.76
CA LEU A 501 -0.76 -21.21 29.79
C LEU A 501 0.24 -21.40 30.95
N PRO A 502 0.71 -20.32 31.60
CA PRO A 502 1.62 -20.43 32.74
C PRO A 502 1.04 -21.25 33.90
N SER A 503 -0.29 -21.21 34.06
CA SER A 503 -1.03 -22.00 35.04
C SER A 503 -1.24 -23.46 34.64
N HIS A 504 -1.00 -23.82 33.38
CA HIS A 504 -1.15 -25.19 32.90
C HIS A 504 0.16 -25.94 33.09
N ALA A 505 0.11 -26.93 33.97
CA ALA A 505 1.15 -27.94 34.13
C ALA A 505 0.51 -29.32 33.93
N VAL A 506 1.23 -30.23 33.28
CA VAL A 506 0.80 -31.64 33.17
C VAL A 506 0.71 -32.20 34.59
N SER A 507 -0.51 -32.35 35.10
CA SER A 507 -0.76 -32.79 36.47
C SER A 507 -0.78 -34.32 36.54
N LEU A 508 -0.06 -34.87 37.51
CA LEU A 508 -0.13 -36.28 37.85
C LEU A 508 -1.29 -36.49 38.82
N ASP A 509 -2.04 -37.58 38.69
CA ASP A 509 -2.96 -37.98 39.75
C ASP A 509 -2.20 -38.43 41.01
N ALA A 510 -2.89 -38.60 42.14
CA ALA A 510 -2.23 -38.95 43.41
C ALA A 510 -1.45 -40.28 43.37
N ARG A 511 -1.87 -41.24 42.52
CA ARG A 511 -1.16 -42.52 42.35
C ARG A 511 0.05 -42.36 41.45
N GLU A 512 -0.10 -41.60 40.37
CA GLU A 512 0.98 -41.23 39.46
C GLU A 512 2.07 -40.41 40.18
N GLU A 513 1.70 -39.47 41.04
CA GLU A 513 2.65 -38.66 41.82
C GLU A 513 3.44 -39.53 42.81
N ALA A 514 2.77 -40.43 43.54
CA ALA A 514 3.45 -41.37 44.44
C ALA A 514 4.41 -42.31 43.69
N LEU A 515 4.00 -42.79 42.51
CA LEU A 515 4.86 -43.63 41.68
C LEU A 515 6.01 -42.81 41.07
N ALA A 516 5.79 -41.56 40.67
CA ALA A 516 6.82 -40.66 40.14
C ALA A 516 7.88 -40.32 41.21
N GLN A 517 7.48 -40.08 42.46
CA GLN A 517 8.40 -39.89 43.59
C GLN A 517 9.32 -41.09 43.81
N THR A 518 8.89 -42.28 43.41
CA THR A 518 9.69 -43.50 43.50
C THR A 518 10.55 -43.71 42.24
N LEU A 519 10.01 -43.41 41.06
CA LEU A 519 10.68 -43.64 39.77
C LEU A 519 11.78 -42.61 39.46
N LEU A 520 11.55 -41.32 39.69
CA LEU A 520 12.51 -40.26 39.32
C LEU A 520 13.89 -40.45 39.99
N PRO A 521 13.99 -40.78 41.31
CA PRO A 521 15.27 -41.10 41.93
C PRO A 521 15.96 -42.32 41.32
N LEU A 522 15.22 -43.36 40.95
CA LEU A 522 15.78 -44.57 40.32
C LEU A 522 16.34 -44.27 38.93
N VAL A 523 15.62 -43.47 38.14
CA VAL A 523 16.09 -43.01 36.82
C VAL A 523 17.33 -42.14 36.98
N ARG A 524 17.34 -41.22 37.95
CA ARG A 524 18.48 -40.34 38.23
C ARG A 524 19.70 -41.10 38.71
N ALA A 525 19.52 -42.11 39.56
CA ALA A 525 20.61 -42.92 40.13
C ALA A 525 21.40 -43.69 39.06
N GLY A 526 20.75 -44.07 37.95
CA GLY A 526 21.44 -44.70 36.82
C GLY A 526 22.34 -43.76 36.00
N ARG A 527 22.27 -42.43 36.23
CA ARG A 527 23.06 -41.40 35.56
C ARG A 527 23.09 -41.63 34.04
N PHE A 528 24.25 -41.97 33.46
CA PHE A 528 24.43 -42.11 32.02
C PHE A 528 23.88 -43.43 31.43
N ASP A 529 23.55 -44.43 32.26
CA ASP A 529 22.89 -45.68 31.82
C ASP A 529 21.70 -46.01 32.74
N PRO A 530 20.57 -45.29 32.60
CA PRO A 530 19.39 -45.50 33.43
C PRO A 530 18.72 -46.85 33.15
N PRO A 531 18.02 -47.41 34.16
CA PRO A 531 17.27 -48.66 33.99
C PRO A 531 16.17 -48.54 32.93
N TRP A 532 15.86 -49.65 32.25
CA TRP A 532 14.76 -49.69 31.28
C TRP A 532 13.40 -49.68 31.98
N VAL A 533 12.34 -49.34 31.27
CA VAL A 533 10.96 -49.35 31.79
C VAL A 533 10.61 -50.68 32.48
N ARG A 534 11.02 -51.82 31.90
CA ARG A 534 10.79 -53.16 32.49
C ARG A 534 11.49 -53.34 33.84
N ASP A 535 12.68 -52.78 34.00
CA ASP A 535 13.51 -52.92 35.20
C ASP A 535 12.95 -52.00 36.29
N LEU A 536 12.51 -50.80 35.92
CA LEU A 536 11.78 -49.86 36.78
C LEU A 536 10.43 -50.43 37.25
N ALA A 537 9.71 -51.13 36.38
CA ALA A 537 8.47 -51.84 36.73
C ALA A 537 8.74 -52.96 37.74
N GLY A 538 9.81 -53.74 37.53
CA GLY A 538 10.23 -54.76 38.49
C GLY A 538 10.63 -54.19 39.85
N ALA A 539 11.38 -53.07 39.87
CA ALA A 539 11.83 -52.41 41.09
C ALA A 539 10.71 -51.74 41.90
N THR A 540 9.64 -51.30 41.24
CA THR A 540 8.51 -50.60 41.89
C THR A 540 7.29 -51.50 42.14
N GLY A 541 7.26 -52.71 41.58
CA GLY A 541 6.11 -53.61 41.64
C GLY A 541 4.90 -53.14 40.82
N ALA A 542 5.06 -52.10 40.00
CA ALA A 542 4.01 -51.54 39.15
C ALA A 542 3.94 -52.26 37.80
N ALA A 543 2.77 -52.20 37.15
CA ALA A 543 2.60 -52.75 35.80
C ALA A 543 3.46 -51.99 34.78
N GLU A 544 4.13 -52.72 33.87
CA GLU A 544 5.06 -52.13 32.89
C GLU A 544 4.41 -51.03 32.03
N GLU A 545 3.17 -51.24 31.57
CA GLU A 545 2.45 -50.24 30.78
C GLU A 545 2.12 -48.99 31.59
N ALA A 546 1.86 -49.12 32.90
CA ALA A 546 1.61 -47.98 33.78
C ALA A 546 2.87 -47.15 33.99
N VAL A 547 4.03 -47.81 34.20
CA VAL A 547 5.34 -47.13 34.28
C VAL A 547 5.69 -46.45 32.96
N ARG A 548 5.44 -47.11 31.83
CA ARG A 548 5.63 -46.54 30.48
C ARG A 548 4.78 -45.30 30.26
N ALA A 549 3.49 -45.37 30.60
CA ALA A 549 2.56 -44.25 30.46
C ALA A 549 2.98 -43.06 31.35
N LEU A 550 3.31 -43.33 32.62
CA LEU A 550 3.78 -42.31 33.55
C LEU A 550 5.09 -41.67 33.11
N LEU A 551 6.09 -42.44 32.67
CA LEU A 551 7.36 -41.89 32.18
C LEU A 551 7.18 -41.05 30.91
N ARG A 552 6.21 -41.39 30.04
CA ARG A 552 5.82 -40.51 28.92
C ARG A 552 5.18 -39.22 29.41
N LYS A 553 4.36 -39.27 30.46
CA LYS A 553 3.72 -38.08 31.06
C LYS A 553 4.76 -37.18 31.73
N LEU A 554 5.68 -37.77 32.50
CA LEU A 554 6.87 -37.09 33.05
C LEU A 554 7.78 -36.52 31.96
N ALA A 555 7.91 -37.22 30.82
CA ALA A 555 8.67 -36.71 29.68
C ALA A 555 8.04 -35.46 29.04
N ARG A 556 6.70 -35.38 29.06
CA ARG A 556 5.98 -34.18 28.61
C ARG A 556 6.12 -33.04 29.60
N ARG A 557 6.00 -33.33 30.90
CA ARG A 557 6.22 -32.38 32.01
C ARG A 557 7.65 -31.83 32.05
N GLY A 558 8.60 -32.56 31.46
CA GLY A 558 10.00 -32.16 31.32
C GLY A 558 10.94 -32.75 32.37
N ASP A 559 10.46 -33.65 33.23
CA ASP A 559 11.27 -34.29 34.29
C ASP A 559 12.23 -35.35 33.74
N VAL A 560 11.88 -35.95 32.60
CA VAL A 560 12.69 -36.96 31.91
C VAL A 560 12.71 -36.75 30.39
N HIS A 561 13.68 -37.32 29.69
CA HIS A 561 13.76 -37.31 28.23
C HIS A 561 13.83 -38.72 27.68
N GLN A 562 12.98 -39.02 26.70
CA GLN A 562 12.98 -40.29 26.03
C GLN A 562 14.06 -40.34 24.93
N VAL A 563 15.17 -41.03 25.22
CA VAL A 563 16.29 -41.19 24.27
C VAL A 563 15.94 -42.23 23.20
N VAL A 564 15.43 -43.40 23.62
CA VAL A 564 14.87 -44.43 22.75
C VAL A 564 13.60 -45.03 23.36
N ARG A 565 12.89 -45.89 22.62
CA ARG A 565 11.72 -46.60 23.15
C ARG A 565 12.07 -47.29 24.47
N ASP A 566 11.27 -47.03 25.50
CA ASP A 566 11.41 -47.62 26.85
C ASP A 566 12.70 -47.29 27.62
N LEU A 567 13.38 -46.21 27.23
CA LEU A 567 14.56 -45.69 27.93
C LEU A 567 14.44 -44.18 28.13
N PHE A 568 14.45 -43.76 29.40
CA PHE A 568 14.24 -42.38 29.82
C PHE A 568 15.42 -41.91 30.67
N TYR A 569 15.89 -40.70 30.40
CA TYR A 569 16.95 -40.04 31.16
C TYR A 569 16.36 -38.93 32.01
N HIS A 570 16.84 -38.77 33.24
CA HIS A 570 16.44 -37.63 34.08
C HIS A 570 16.87 -36.31 33.43
N ALA A 571 16.06 -35.25 33.53
CA ALA A 571 16.32 -33.96 32.90
C ALA A 571 17.71 -33.39 33.25
N ASP A 572 18.08 -33.41 34.54
CA ASP A 572 19.41 -32.97 34.98
C ASP A 572 20.56 -33.74 34.32
N VAL A 573 20.39 -35.05 34.08
CA VAL A 573 21.42 -35.87 33.46
C VAL A 573 21.48 -35.63 31.96
N ALA A 574 20.34 -35.42 31.30
CA ALA A 574 20.31 -35.02 29.90
C ALA A 574 21.00 -33.66 29.70
N ARG A 575 20.85 -32.73 30.64
CA ARG A 575 21.57 -31.44 30.66
C ARG A 575 23.07 -31.64 30.82
N GLU A 576 23.49 -32.52 31.73
CA GLU A 576 24.91 -32.88 31.90
C GLU A 576 25.51 -33.47 30.61
N LEU A 577 24.79 -34.37 29.94
CA LEU A 577 25.20 -34.95 28.66
C LEU A 577 25.28 -33.90 27.55
N ALA A 578 24.34 -32.95 27.50
CA ALA A 578 24.35 -31.85 26.53
C ALA A 578 25.61 -30.97 26.72
N VAL A 579 25.93 -30.58 27.96
CA VAL A 579 27.15 -29.82 28.29
C VAL A 579 28.39 -30.60 27.87
N LEU A 580 28.45 -31.91 28.12
CA LEU A 580 29.57 -32.75 27.71
C LEU A 580 29.71 -32.80 26.18
N VAL A 581 28.61 -32.94 25.44
CA VAL A 581 28.60 -32.87 23.97
C VAL A 581 29.14 -31.53 23.49
N ALA A 582 28.73 -30.42 24.09
CA ALA A 582 29.21 -29.09 23.72
C ALA A 582 30.72 -28.93 23.95
N GLN A 583 31.22 -29.37 25.10
CA GLN A 583 32.65 -29.33 25.43
C GLN A 583 33.48 -30.16 24.44
N LEU A 584 33.02 -31.36 24.10
CA LEU A 584 33.70 -32.24 23.14
C LEU A 584 33.68 -31.67 21.71
N ALA A 585 32.55 -31.07 21.30
CA ALA A 585 32.44 -30.42 20.00
C ALA A 585 33.34 -29.18 19.90
N GLN A 586 33.44 -28.37 20.96
CA GLN A 586 34.35 -27.21 21.01
C GLN A 586 35.82 -27.63 20.91
N ALA A 587 36.20 -28.73 21.56
CA ALA A 587 37.55 -29.27 21.48
C ALA A 587 37.92 -29.79 20.06
N ARG A 588 36.95 -29.93 19.15
CA ARG A 588 37.14 -30.61 17.87
C ARG A 588 36.40 -29.92 16.71
N ALA A 589 36.72 -28.65 16.49
CA ALA A 589 36.25 -27.85 15.35
C ALA A 589 34.71 -27.85 15.16
N GLY A 590 33.96 -27.97 16.26
CA GLY A 590 32.51 -27.88 16.29
C GLY A 590 31.75 -29.20 16.15
N GLY A 591 32.44 -30.36 16.05
CA GLY A 591 31.80 -31.67 15.86
C GLY A 591 32.28 -32.74 16.84
N VAL A 592 31.40 -33.66 17.24
CA VAL A 592 31.72 -34.81 18.11
C VAL A 592 31.49 -36.15 17.39
N ASP A 593 32.41 -37.10 17.53
CA ASP A 593 32.23 -38.49 17.05
C ASP A 593 31.78 -39.43 18.17
N ALA A 594 31.18 -40.56 17.79
CA ALA A 594 30.65 -41.54 18.73
C ALA A 594 31.73 -42.22 19.60
N ALA A 595 32.98 -42.34 19.14
CA ALA A 595 34.05 -42.98 19.91
C ALA A 595 34.51 -42.08 21.06
N THR A 596 34.69 -40.79 20.79
CA THR A 596 35.09 -39.78 21.75
C THR A 596 34.00 -39.59 22.81
N PHE A 597 32.74 -39.54 22.38
CA PHE A 597 31.61 -39.43 23.31
C PHE A 597 31.48 -40.67 24.19
N ARG A 598 31.68 -41.87 23.62
CA ARG A 598 31.72 -43.14 24.37
C ARG A 598 32.81 -43.11 25.45
N ASP A 599 34.02 -42.69 25.09
CA ASP A 599 35.16 -42.68 26.01
C ASP A 599 34.97 -41.66 27.14
N ALA A 600 34.34 -40.51 26.85
CA ALA A 600 34.01 -39.49 27.85
C ALA A 600 32.87 -39.90 28.80
N THR A 601 31.92 -40.70 28.34
CA THR A 601 30.75 -41.12 29.13
C THR A 601 30.94 -42.48 29.83
N GLY A 602 31.94 -43.26 29.43
CA GLY A 602 32.15 -44.63 29.92
C GLY A 602 31.08 -45.63 29.45
N LEU A 603 30.24 -45.23 28.48
CA LEU A 603 29.13 -46.05 27.99
C LEU A 603 29.55 -47.04 26.91
N GLY A 604 28.71 -48.02 26.61
CA GLY A 604 28.88 -48.86 25.42
C GLY A 604 28.64 -48.09 24.12
N ARG A 605 29.31 -48.48 23.01
CA ARG A 605 29.17 -47.84 21.69
C ARG A 605 27.72 -47.64 21.25
N LYS A 606 26.88 -48.67 21.45
CA LYS A 606 25.45 -48.62 21.10
C LYS A 606 24.71 -47.50 21.84
N ARG A 607 25.00 -47.29 23.13
CA ARG A 607 24.33 -46.28 23.95
C ARG A 607 24.79 -44.88 23.60
N ALA A 608 26.10 -44.69 23.41
CA ALA A 608 26.67 -43.43 22.96
C ALA A 608 26.00 -42.93 21.67
N ILE A 609 25.82 -43.81 20.68
CA ILE A 609 25.13 -43.49 19.42
C ILE A 609 23.67 -43.08 19.68
N GLN A 610 22.92 -43.84 20.49
CA GLN A 610 21.51 -43.52 20.78
C GLN A 610 21.32 -42.14 21.42
N ILE A 611 22.24 -41.72 22.29
CA ILE A 611 22.19 -40.39 22.92
C ILE A 611 22.50 -39.30 21.90
N LEU A 612 23.51 -39.49 21.04
CA LEU A 612 23.82 -38.52 19.99
C LEU A 612 22.68 -38.40 18.97
N GLU A 613 22.07 -39.51 18.57
CA GLU A 613 20.86 -39.52 17.72
C GLU A 613 19.67 -38.83 18.39
N PHE A 614 19.55 -38.92 19.73
CA PHE A 614 18.54 -38.15 20.47
C PHE A 614 18.81 -36.65 20.37
N PHE A 615 20.06 -36.21 20.56
CA PHE A 615 20.43 -34.80 20.41
C PHE A 615 20.24 -34.28 18.99
N ASP A 616 20.44 -35.13 17.98
CA ASP A 616 20.10 -34.79 16.59
C ASP A 616 18.59 -34.61 16.42
N ARG A 617 17.79 -35.53 16.99
CA ARG A 617 16.32 -35.51 16.89
C ARG A 617 15.70 -34.29 17.56
N VAL A 618 16.22 -33.87 18.72
CA VAL A 618 15.74 -32.66 19.42
C VAL A 618 16.33 -31.37 18.86
N GLY A 619 17.18 -31.44 17.83
CA GLY A 619 17.76 -30.29 17.17
C GLY A 619 18.85 -29.59 17.98
N TYR A 620 19.50 -30.29 18.90
CA TYR A 620 20.68 -29.79 19.61
C TYR A 620 21.96 -29.98 18.78
N THR A 621 22.10 -31.15 18.17
CA THR A 621 23.17 -31.45 17.21
C THR A 621 22.62 -31.75 15.82
N ARG A 622 23.49 -31.84 14.83
CA ARG A 622 23.18 -32.31 13.48
C ARG A 622 24.27 -33.26 13.00
N PHE A 623 23.89 -34.49 12.67
CA PHE A 623 24.78 -35.45 12.05
C PHE A 623 25.18 -35.04 10.62
N HIS A 624 26.48 -34.96 10.36
CA HIS A 624 27.05 -34.70 9.04
C HIS A 624 28.45 -35.33 8.94
N ARG A 625 28.70 -36.15 7.92
CA ARG A 625 30.02 -36.76 7.63
C ARG A 625 30.66 -37.40 8.88
N ASP A 626 29.93 -38.31 9.53
CA ASP A 626 30.36 -39.08 10.71
C ASP A 626 30.61 -38.26 12.00
N LEU A 627 30.19 -36.99 12.02
CA LEU A 627 30.28 -36.09 13.17
C LEU A 627 28.93 -35.47 13.49
N HIS A 628 28.69 -35.17 14.77
CA HIS A 628 27.52 -34.43 15.24
C HIS A 628 27.92 -32.99 15.55
N PHE A 629 27.38 -32.02 14.79
CA PHE A 629 27.71 -30.59 14.93
C PHE A 629 26.68 -29.85 15.78
N LEU A 630 27.12 -28.93 16.64
CA LEU A 630 26.22 -28.07 17.43
C LEU A 630 25.41 -27.12 16.54
N ARG A 631 24.15 -26.91 16.90
CA ARG A 631 23.26 -25.95 16.23
C ARG A 631 23.18 -24.63 17.01
N PRO A 632 23.61 -23.49 16.43
CA PRO A 632 23.64 -22.20 17.13
C PRO A 632 22.25 -21.63 17.49
N ASP A 633 21.18 -22.17 16.89
CA ASP A 633 19.78 -21.80 17.11
C ASP A 633 19.05 -22.68 18.14
N SER A 634 19.77 -23.56 18.85
CA SER A 634 19.18 -24.51 19.80
C SER A 634 18.94 -23.90 21.19
N GLY A 635 17.69 -23.92 21.67
CA GLY A 635 17.33 -23.47 23.03
C GLY A 635 17.90 -24.30 24.19
N TRP A 636 18.69 -25.35 23.90
CA TRP A 636 19.50 -26.05 24.90
C TRP A 636 20.85 -25.35 25.18
N LEU A 637 21.23 -24.35 24.36
CA LEU A 637 22.46 -23.57 24.52
C LEU A 637 22.36 -22.47 25.59
N ASP A 638 21.16 -22.11 26.06
CA ASP A 638 20.96 -21.16 27.17
C ASP A 638 21.22 -21.81 28.54
N THR A 639 22.39 -22.44 28.70
CA THR A 639 22.84 -23.04 29.97
C THR A 639 23.92 -22.20 30.64
N THR A 640 23.62 -20.92 30.83
CA THR A 640 24.22 -20.10 31.90
C THR A 640 23.15 -19.24 32.58
N ALA A 641 22.26 -19.88 33.33
CA ALA A 641 21.67 -19.42 34.60
C ALA A 641 20.75 -20.51 35.15
#